data_AF-A0A2V6QYU3-F1
#
_entry.id   AF-A0A2V6QYU3-F1
#
_cell.length_a   1.000
_cell.length_b   1.000
_cell.length_c   1.000
_cell.angle_alpha   90.00
_cell.angle_beta   90.00
_cell.angle_gamma   90.00
#
_symmetry.space_group_name_H-M   'P 1'
#
loop_
_entity.id
_entity.type
_entity.pdbx_description
1 polymer ?
#
loop_
_entity_poly.entity_id
_entity_poly.type
_entity_poly.pdbx_seq_one_letter_code
_entity_poly.pdbx_strand_id
1 'polypeptide(L)'
;MVMGDLVTEVDVAVVGGGPGGYTAAFRCAELGLETAVVDEGRRLGGACLFEGCIPSKALLHVAAVLAEAERAREFGVDFGEPRVSLDPLRKWKTERVVGKLARGLASVAKAKGVEIIGGRAVFEDSRTLRVEGEAPQKVRFTHAIVATGSRPTGLPGFTGERVIDSTAALELPDVPERLLVIGGGYIGLELGQVYAALGSKVTLVEMTDGLLPGVDRDLVQPVARRCEKLFAEIRLNTQVTPQDAAAFDRVLVAVGRRPASGGLGLETTRARPDARGFLPVDEQCRTADPHVRAVGDVTGEPMLAHRAMRQGVVAAEAIAGRPVAFDNVVVPAVVFTDPEVAWCGLTEAQAQRDGRAVRVAKFQWAASGRATTLGRADGLTKLVADGETGRVLGVGIVGPGAGELIAEGALAVETALAPALMPLAAVLALTTLAHALGALTALAVAPLSPFLLDAFGLSRLEVGLFLPAVYLGGVVMSLPAGWLTDRLGVRVTLGLGQGLTGAMVLLAALSPSVPVILACLVAGGFGFSVLNPATGRAIVEWFPPHRRGMAMGVKQTGLTLGVLTAALTLPPLAAATSWRHALAIAGTASVGGGALVLLAYRGPAAHAPARPGERPRLAELSIFLRRRAVLVVFACGLLLSVAQSSVLAYLALFAKETFAVSAVMAGQLLALAQLGGTGSRLAWGVISDRSFGGRRRPGIIASALIGAVAYALFALGGALPPPLAAGVAFVAGAGAFGWVGLYFALVAEIGGPRYAGLLTGVATAFAWTGTLIGPPLFGLAREASGSYTTPWLLLTGVALGVAAALPRLRPLVQRADPVTIPP
;
A
#
# COMPACT_ATOMS: atom_id res chain seq x y z
N MET A 1 -66.89 2.03 13.36
CA MET A 1 -65.64 2.74 12.99
C MET A 1 -64.75 1.73 12.30
N VAL A 2 -64.60 1.83 10.98
CA VAL A 2 -63.62 1.05 10.22
C VAL A 2 -62.25 1.64 10.59
N MET A 3 -61.44 0.94 11.38
CA MET A 3 -60.04 1.34 11.55
C MET A 3 -59.37 1.15 10.19
N GLY A 4 -58.99 2.25 9.54
CA GLY A 4 -58.09 2.18 8.40
C GLY A 4 -56.75 1.61 8.85
N ASP A 5 -56.12 0.80 8.00
CA ASP A 5 -54.78 0.28 8.24
C ASP A 5 -53.83 1.44 8.55
N LEU A 6 -53.11 1.39 9.68
CA LEU A 6 -52.08 2.37 10.00
C LEU A 6 -51.01 2.34 8.90
N VAL A 7 -50.66 3.49 8.32
CA VAL A 7 -49.63 3.61 7.29
C VAL A 7 -48.48 4.46 7.81
N THR A 8 -47.28 3.90 7.80
CA THR A 8 -46.03 4.56 8.16
C THR A 8 -45.23 4.78 6.87
N GLU A 9 -44.77 6.02 6.62
CA GLU A 9 -43.93 6.35 5.47
C GLU A 9 -42.51 6.65 5.95
N VAL A 10 -41.50 6.07 5.30
CA VAL A 10 -40.08 6.26 5.64
C VAL A 10 -39.23 6.32 4.38
N ASP A 11 -38.02 6.88 4.46
CA ASP A 11 -37.06 6.79 3.37
C ASP A 11 -36.55 5.34 3.22
N VAL A 12 -36.21 4.71 4.36
CA VAL A 12 -35.62 3.38 4.40
C VAL A 12 -36.34 2.44 5.37
N ALA A 13 -36.86 1.33 4.85
CA ALA A 13 -37.34 0.22 5.66
C ALA A 13 -36.27 -0.89 5.77
N VAL A 14 -35.84 -1.21 6.98
CA VAL A 14 -34.90 -2.30 7.23
C VAL A 14 -35.66 -3.52 7.74
N VAL A 15 -35.57 -4.64 7.02
CA VAL A 15 -36.25 -5.89 7.37
C VAL A 15 -35.30 -6.82 8.11
N GLY A 16 -35.44 -6.89 9.44
CA GLY A 16 -34.60 -7.66 10.34
C GLY A 16 -33.68 -6.78 11.20
N GLY A 17 -33.69 -7.01 12.51
CA GLY A 17 -32.94 -6.24 13.52
C GLY A 17 -31.57 -6.81 13.87
N GLY A 18 -31.00 -7.71 13.06
CA GLY A 18 -29.68 -8.32 13.30
C GLY A 18 -28.49 -7.37 13.04
N PRO A 19 -27.24 -7.85 13.16
CA PRO A 19 -26.01 -7.07 12.95
C PRO A 19 -26.01 -6.20 11.69
N GLY A 20 -26.38 -6.75 10.54
CA GLY A 20 -26.46 -5.97 9.30
C GLY A 20 -27.60 -4.94 9.32
N GLY A 21 -28.75 -5.32 9.90
CA GLY A 21 -29.95 -4.49 9.92
C GLY A 21 -29.83 -3.28 10.84
N TYR A 22 -29.52 -3.47 12.13
CA TYR A 22 -29.42 -2.33 13.05
C TYR A 22 -28.27 -1.39 12.66
N THR A 23 -27.15 -1.92 12.14
CA THR A 23 -26.04 -1.09 11.66
C THR A 23 -26.45 -0.28 10.43
N ALA A 24 -27.14 -0.88 9.48
CA ALA A 24 -27.68 -0.16 8.33
C ALA A 24 -28.66 0.94 8.78
N ALA A 25 -29.57 0.62 9.71
CA ALA A 25 -30.57 1.56 10.19
C ALA A 25 -29.95 2.76 10.90
N PHE A 26 -28.99 2.52 11.80
CA PHE A 26 -28.26 3.58 12.49
C PHE A 26 -27.46 4.44 11.51
N ARG A 27 -26.87 3.83 10.48
CA ARG A 27 -26.15 4.57 9.45
C ARG A 27 -27.08 5.40 8.57
N CYS A 28 -28.26 4.90 8.21
CA CYS A 28 -29.27 5.66 7.48
C CYS A 28 -29.70 6.90 8.27
N ALA A 29 -29.99 6.74 9.56
CA ALA A 29 -30.33 7.86 10.43
C ALA A 29 -29.20 8.91 10.55
N GLU A 30 -27.95 8.48 10.67
CA GLU A 30 -26.79 9.39 10.65
C GLU A 30 -26.62 10.17 9.33
N LEU A 31 -27.15 9.63 8.23
CA LEU A 31 -27.15 10.25 6.92
C LEU A 31 -28.39 11.12 6.67
N GLY A 32 -29.27 11.26 7.67
CA GLY A 32 -30.47 12.09 7.62
C GLY A 32 -31.66 11.42 6.94
N LEU A 33 -31.67 10.09 6.81
CA LEU A 33 -32.77 9.33 6.22
C LEU A 33 -33.75 8.86 7.30
N GLU A 34 -35.04 9.09 7.10
CA GLU A 34 -36.08 8.56 7.98
C GLU A 34 -36.12 7.03 7.86
N THR A 35 -35.94 6.34 8.98
CA THR A 35 -35.66 4.90 8.95
C THR A 35 -36.47 4.14 10.00
N ALA A 36 -37.13 3.07 9.55
CA ALA A 36 -37.79 2.10 10.42
C ALA A 36 -37.16 0.71 10.28
N VAL A 37 -37.01 0.00 11.40
CA VAL A 37 -36.63 -1.41 11.45
C VAL A 37 -37.87 -2.24 11.74
N VAL A 38 -38.17 -3.22 10.88
CA VAL A 38 -39.24 -4.20 11.11
C VAL A 38 -38.59 -5.51 11.55
N ASP A 39 -38.89 -5.96 12.77
CA ASP A 39 -38.37 -7.22 13.33
C ASP A 39 -39.45 -7.93 14.15
N GLU A 40 -39.53 -9.26 14.03
CA GLU A 40 -40.54 -10.08 14.70
C GLU A 40 -40.53 -9.88 16.23
N GLY A 41 -39.35 -9.72 16.83
CA GLY A 41 -39.21 -9.63 18.29
C GLY A 41 -39.34 -8.21 18.87
N ARG A 42 -39.63 -7.19 18.03
CA ARG A 42 -39.61 -5.76 18.41
C ARG A 42 -38.33 -5.37 19.17
N ARG A 43 -37.20 -6.01 18.83
CA ARG A 43 -35.92 -5.84 19.54
C ARG A 43 -34.75 -5.94 18.55
N LEU A 44 -33.71 -5.15 18.79
CA LEU A 44 -32.49 -5.17 17.97
C LEU A 44 -31.46 -6.16 18.53
N GLY A 45 -30.67 -6.73 17.62
CA GLY A 45 -29.55 -7.63 17.90
C GLY A 45 -29.59 -8.94 17.10
N GLY A 46 -30.78 -9.39 16.69
CA GLY A 46 -31.01 -10.61 15.91
C GLY A 46 -30.31 -11.86 16.48
N ALA A 47 -30.06 -12.84 15.61
CA ALA A 47 -29.48 -14.12 16.02
C ALA A 47 -28.13 -13.97 16.75
N CYS A 48 -27.25 -13.06 16.31
CA CYS A 48 -25.93 -12.92 16.93
C CYS A 48 -25.98 -12.47 18.40
N LEU A 49 -26.91 -11.57 18.76
CA LEU A 49 -27.06 -11.12 20.14
C LEU A 49 -27.84 -12.11 21.01
N PHE A 50 -28.93 -12.69 20.49
CA PHE A 50 -29.86 -13.47 21.31
C PHE A 50 -29.62 -14.98 21.26
N GLU A 51 -29.10 -15.50 20.15
CA GLU A 51 -29.15 -16.94 19.81
C GLU A 51 -27.83 -17.47 19.22
N GLY A 52 -26.74 -16.71 19.36
CA GLY A 52 -25.50 -16.99 18.63
C GLY A 52 -24.29 -16.43 19.33
N CYS A 53 -23.59 -15.51 18.67
CA CYS A 53 -22.27 -15.01 19.07
C CYS A 53 -22.17 -14.65 20.56
N ILE A 54 -23.02 -13.75 21.05
CA ILE A 54 -22.89 -13.19 22.39
C ILE A 54 -23.10 -14.25 23.49
N PRO A 55 -24.22 -15.00 23.50
CA PRO A 55 -24.41 -16.05 24.50
C PRO A 55 -23.39 -17.18 24.37
N SER A 56 -22.94 -17.55 23.15
CA SER A 56 -21.94 -18.60 23.00
C SER A 56 -20.58 -18.16 23.56
N LYS A 57 -20.14 -16.93 23.28
CA LYS A 57 -18.87 -16.38 23.79
C LYS A 57 -18.91 -16.18 25.31
N ALA A 58 -20.07 -15.84 25.87
CA ALA A 58 -20.25 -15.79 27.32
C ALA A 58 -20.07 -17.17 27.98
N LEU A 59 -20.60 -18.24 27.39
CA LEU A 59 -20.43 -19.61 27.90
C LEU A 59 -19.03 -20.16 27.66
N LEU A 60 -18.41 -19.87 26.52
CA LEU A 60 -17.01 -20.22 26.23
C LEU A 60 -16.06 -19.55 27.22
N HIS A 61 -16.33 -18.30 27.62
CA HIS A 61 -15.55 -17.65 28.67
C HIS A 61 -15.64 -18.40 30.00
N VAL A 62 -16.82 -18.90 30.39
CA VAL A 62 -16.97 -19.72 31.59
C VAL A 62 -16.19 -21.04 31.45
N ALA A 63 -16.27 -21.70 30.30
CA ALA A 63 -15.47 -22.89 30.01
C ALA A 63 -13.96 -22.61 30.11
N ALA A 64 -13.51 -21.46 29.62
CA ALA A 64 -12.11 -21.04 29.72
C ALA A 64 -11.67 -20.82 31.17
N VAL A 65 -12.51 -20.17 32.00
CA VAL A 65 -12.23 -19.96 33.44
C VAL A 65 -12.09 -21.30 34.17
N LEU A 66 -12.98 -22.27 33.88
CA LEU A 66 -12.89 -23.62 34.47
C LEU A 66 -11.57 -24.32 34.07
N ALA A 67 -11.21 -24.25 32.78
CA ALA A 67 -9.96 -24.84 32.27
C ALA A 67 -8.71 -24.13 32.81
N GLU A 68 -8.75 -22.82 33.03
CA GLU A 68 -7.66 -22.06 33.65
C GLU A 68 -7.47 -22.41 35.12
N ALA A 69 -8.57 -22.56 35.88
CA ALA A 69 -8.51 -22.99 37.28
C ALA A 69 -7.90 -24.38 37.42
N GLU A 70 -8.23 -25.31 36.51
CA GLU A 70 -7.61 -26.65 36.46
C GLU A 70 -6.10 -26.57 36.15
N ARG A 71 -5.71 -25.81 35.11
CA ARG A 71 -4.31 -25.66 34.69
C ARG A 71 -3.44 -24.92 35.71
N ALA A 72 -4.03 -24.11 36.59
CA ALA A 72 -3.28 -23.33 37.56
C ALA A 72 -2.37 -24.18 38.47
N ARG A 73 -2.73 -25.46 38.65
CA ARG A 73 -1.95 -26.45 39.39
C ARG A 73 -0.56 -26.68 38.78
N GLU A 74 -0.40 -26.55 37.47
CA GLU A 74 0.87 -26.75 36.77
C GLU A 74 1.94 -25.72 37.18
N PHE A 75 1.52 -24.53 37.61
CA PHE A 75 2.42 -23.47 38.09
C PHE A 75 2.25 -23.19 39.59
N GLY A 76 1.71 -24.16 40.34
CA GLY A 76 1.72 -24.16 41.80
C GLY A 76 0.58 -23.38 42.48
N VAL A 77 -0.50 -23.06 41.76
CA VAL A 77 -1.71 -22.44 42.33
C VAL A 77 -2.84 -23.46 42.34
N ASP A 78 -3.35 -23.80 43.52
CA ASP A 78 -4.42 -24.79 43.67
C ASP A 78 -5.76 -24.14 44.06
N PHE A 79 -6.82 -24.63 43.44
CA PHE A 79 -8.21 -24.31 43.73
C PHE A 79 -8.96 -25.60 44.06
N GLY A 80 -9.98 -25.50 44.93
CA GLY A 80 -10.93 -26.61 45.11
C GLY A 80 -11.72 -26.89 43.83
N GLU A 81 -12.37 -28.06 43.74
CA GLU A 81 -13.20 -28.41 42.58
C GLU A 81 -14.31 -27.36 42.35
N PRO A 82 -14.43 -26.80 41.14
CA PRO A 82 -15.41 -25.76 40.85
C PRO A 82 -16.83 -26.33 40.89
N ARG A 83 -17.74 -25.60 41.56
CA ARG A 83 -19.18 -25.93 41.57
C ARG A 83 -19.93 -24.98 40.64
N VAL A 84 -20.52 -25.53 39.57
CA VAL A 84 -21.30 -24.73 38.62
C VAL A 84 -22.77 -24.73 39.02
N SER A 85 -23.33 -23.53 39.21
CA SER A 85 -24.77 -23.33 39.41
C SER A 85 -25.42 -22.80 38.13
N LEU A 86 -26.32 -23.58 37.52
CA LEU A 86 -26.89 -23.25 36.22
C LEU A 86 -27.79 -22.02 36.24
N ASP A 87 -28.65 -21.86 37.25
CA ASP A 87 -29.57 -20.71 37.29
C ASP A 87 -28.85 -19.36 37.41
N PRO A 88 -27.86 -19.18 38.32
CA PRO A 88 -27.01 -17.99 38.31
C PRO A 88 -26.30 -17.75 36.98
N LEU A 89 -25.77 -18.80 36.34
CA LEU A 89 -25.09 -18.70 35.05
C LEU A 89 -26.04 -18.24 33.94
N ARG A 90 -27.22 -18.85 33.82
CA ARG A 90 -28.28 -18.46 32.88
C ARG A 90 -28.69 -17.02 33.11
N LYS A 91 -28.89 -16.62 34.37
CA LYS A 91 -29.30 -15.26 34.74
C LYS A 91 -28.23 -14.23 34.36
N TRP A 92 -26.96 -14.51 34.67
CA TRP A 92 -25.85 -13.63 34.29
C TRP A 92 -25.76 -13.48 32.75
N LYS A 93 -25.74 -14.59 32.01
CA LYS A 93 -25.72 -14.57 30.54
C LYS A 93 -26.88 -13.76 29.95
N THR A 94 -28.09 -14.04 30.40
CA THR A 94 -29.31 -13.49 29.80
C THR A 94 -29.55 -12.04 30.21
N GLU A 95 -29.42 -11.70 31.49
CA GLU A 95 -29.75 -10.35 31.97
C GLU A 95 -28.57 -9.37 31.89
N ARG A 96 -27.38 -9.81 32.31
CA ARG A 96 -26.20 -8.94 32.48
C ARG A 96 -25.40 -8.79 31.20
N VAL A 97 -25.34 -9.82 30.37
CA VAL A 97 -24.64 -9.78 29.08
C VAL A 97 -25.62 -9.42 27.95
N VAL A 98 -26.52 -10.34 27.58
CA VAL A 98 -27.44 -10.17 26.45
C VAL A 98 -28.40 -9.01 26.66
N GLY A 99 -29.09 -8.97 27.81
CA GLY A 99 -30.06 -7.92 28.14
C GLY A 99 -29.45 -6.53 28.23
N LYS A 100 -28.21 -6.41 28.72
CA LYS A 100 -27.48 -5.13 28.77
C LYS A 100 -27.20 -4.59 27.36
N LEU A 101 -26.69 -5.45 26.47
CA LEU A 101 -26.42 -5.08 25.09
C LEU A 101 -27.70 -4.74 24.31
N ALA A 102 -28.78 -5.52 24.51
CA ALA A 102 -30.08 -5.25 23.90
C ALA A 102 -30.65 -3.88 24.32
N ARG A 103 -30.59 -3.54 25.63
CA ARG A 103 -30.96 -2.20 26.11
C ARG A 103 -30.06 -1.10 25.53
N GLY A 104 -28.77 -1.38 25.36
CA GLY A 104 -27.84 -0.47 24.69
C GLY A 104 -28.25 -0.15 23.25
N LEU A 105 -28.57 -1.18 22.46
CA LEU A 105 -29.07 -1.00 21.09
C LEU A 105 -30.38 -0.21 21.05
N ALA A 106 -31.33 -0.51 21.95
CA ALA A 106 -32.58 0.23 22.05
C ALA A 106 -32.35 1.71 22.39
N SER A 107 -31.40 2.01 23.28
CA SER A 107 -31.02 3.38 23.61
C SER A 107 -30.42 4.13 22.41
N VAL A 108 -29.57 3.46 21.62
CA VAL A 108 -28.98 4.05 20.41
C VAL A 108 -30.04 4.29 19.34
N ALA A 109 -30.95 3.34 19.13
CA ALA A 109 -32.08 3.49 18.20
C ALA A 109 -32.93 4.72 18.56
N LYS A 110 -33.32 4.83 19.83
CA LYS A 110 -34.07 5.98 20.34
C LYS A 110 -33.31 7.31 20.15
N ALA A 111 -32.03 7.35 20.45
CA ALA A 111 -31.21 8.55 20.31
C ALA A 111 -31.05 8.98 18.83
N LYS A 112 -31.12 8.03 17.90
CA LYS A 112 -31.05 8.28 16.45
C LYS A 112 -32.41 8.44 15.77
N GLY A 113 -33.52 8.39 16.53
CA GLY A 113 -34.87 8.49 15.97
C GLY A 113 -35.26 7.31 15.07
N VAL A 114 -34.63 6.14 15.23
CA VAL A 114 -34.96 4.94 14.46
C VAL A 114 -36.15 4.24 15.10
N GLU A 115 -37.25 4.11 14.36
CA GLU A 115 -38.43 3.39 14.82
C GLU A 115 -38.22 1.88 14.75
N ILE A 116 -38.68 1.14 15.77
CA ILE A 116 -38.64 -0.32 15.80
C ILE A 116 -40.08 -0.84 15.80
N ILE A 117 -40.48 -1.42 14.67
CA ILE A 117 -41.79 -1.98 14.44
C ILE A 117 -41.74 -3.48 14.70
N GLY A 118 -42.62 -3.96 15.59
CA GLY A 118 -42.75 -5.36 15.93
C GLY A 118 -43.65 -6.10 14.95
N GLY A 119 -43.13 -7.13 14.27
CA GLY A 119 -43.92 -8.00 13.41
C GLY A 119 -43.13 -8.61 12.26
N ARG A 120 -43.76 -9.54 11.54
CA ARG A 120 -43.23 -10.16 10.32
C ARG A 120 -43.47 -9.21 9.15
N ALA A 121 -42.41 -8.81 8.47
CA ALA A 121 -42.51 -8.03 7.24
C ALA A 121 -42.81 -8.94 6.04
N VAL A 122 -43.78 -8.55 5.22
CA VAL A 122 -44.12 -9.18 3.95
C VAL A 122 -44.17 -8.11 2.86
N PHE A 123 -43.34 -8.24 1.82
CA PHE A 123 -43.37 -7.35 0.66
C PHE A 123 -44.68 -7.54 -0.12
N GLU A 124 -45.50 -6.50 -0.21
CA GLU A 124 -46.67 -6.46 -1.09
C GLU A 124 -46.27 -6.08 -2.52
N ASP A 125 -45.27 -5.21 -2.63
CA ASP A 125 -44.63 -4.78 -3.88
C ASP A 125 -43.20 -4.24 -3.59
N SER A 126 -42.54 -3.64 -4.59
CA SER A 126 -41.18 -3.10 -4.47
C SER A 126 -41.03 -1.86 -3.56
N ARG A 127 -42.12 -1.32 -2.98
CA ARG A 127 -42.15 -0.09 -2.17
C ARG A 127 -43.06 -0.16 -0.93
N THR A 128 -43.71 -1.30 -0.69
CA THR A 128 -44.65 -1.46 0.41
C THR A 128 -44.41 -2.77 1.15
N LEU A 129 -44.25 -2.68 2.48
CA LEU A 129 -44.29 -3.81 3.40
C LEU A 129 -45.65 -3.83 4.10
N ARG A 130 -46.25 -5.02 4.21
CA ARG A 130 -47.27 -5.32 5.21
C ARG A 130 -46.58 -5.93 6.42
N VAL A 131 -46.83 -5.37 7.59
CA VAL A 131 -46.32 -5.89 8.86
C VAL A 131 -47.43 -6.71 9.52
N GLU A 132 -47.19 -8.00 9.67
CA GLU A 132 -48.07 -8.93 10.38
C GLU A 132 -47.62 -9.02 11.85
N GLY A 133 -48.55 -8.85 12.80
CA GLY A 133 -48.22 -8.92 14.22
C GLY A 133 -49.35 -8.39 15.10
N GLU A 134 -49.01 -8.03 16.34
CA GLU A 134 -49.97 -7.49 17.32
C GLU A 134 -50.59 -6.16 16.87
N ALA A 135 -49.84 -5.35 16.11
CA ALA A 135 -50.29 -4.09 15.53
C ALA A 135 -50.06 -4.10 14.01
N PRO A 136 -50.97 -4.72 13.23
CA PRO A 136 -50.87 -4.77 11.78
C PRO A 136 -50.83 -3.36 11.19
N GLN A 137 -49.87 -3.12 10.30
CA GLN A 137 -49.69 -1.83 9.64
C GLN A 137 -49.00 -2.00 8.30
N LYS A 138 -49.07 -0.97 7.46
CA LYS A 138 -48.30 -0.88 6.23
C LYS A 138 -47.13 0.08 6.39
N VAL A 139 -45.96 -0.29 5.88
CA VAL A 139 -44.78 0.57 5.81
C VAL A 139 -44.48 0.84 4.35
N ARG A 140 -44.67 2.09 3.91
CA ARG A 140 -44.26 2.55 2.58
C ARG A 140 -42.85 3.12 2.66
N PHE A 141 -42.03 2.80 1.65
CA PHE A 141 -40.64 3.17 1.65
C PHE A 141 -40.12 3.60 0.28
N THR A 142 -39.07 4.43 0.27
CA THR A 142 -38.32 4.73 -0.96
C THR A 142 -37.31 3.61 -1.27
N HIS A 143 -36.64 3.10 -0.23
CA HIS A 143 -35.73 1.97 -0.30
C HIS A 143 -35.97 0.96 0.83
N ALA A 144 -35.65 -0.31 0.58
CA ALA A 144 -35.63 -1.35 1.61
C ALA A 144 -34.26 -2.02 1.70
N ILE A 145 -33.89 -2.44 2.91
CA ILE A 145 -32.70 -3.26 3.18
C ILE A 145 -33.16 -4.57 3.83
N VAL A 146 -33.03 -5.68 3.11
CA VAL A 146 -33.32 -7.03 3.62
C VAL A 146 -32.12 -7.53 4.43
N ALA A 147 -32.31 -7.67 5.74
CA ALA A 147 -31.30 -8.07 6.72
C ALA A 147 -31.81 -9.22 7.61
N THR A 148 -32.59 -10.14 7.03
CA THR A 148 -33.28 -11.23 7.75
C THR A 148 -32.36 -12.34 8.23
N GLY A 149 -31.10 -12.33 7.81
CA GLY A 149 -30.07 -13.24 8.31
C GLY A 149 -30.29 -14.69 7.87
N SER A 150 -30.08 -15.61 8.81
CA SER A 150 -30.08 -17.06 8.58
C SER A 150 -30.75 -17.82 9.73
N ARG A 151 -31.08 -19.10 9.52
CA ARG A 151 -31.61 -20.02 10.54
C ARG A 151 -30.79 -21.32 10.58
N PRO A 152 -30.74 -22.04 11.72
CA PRO A 152 -30.11 -23.35 11.79
C PRO A 152 -30.68 -24.33 10.75
N THR A 153 -29.79 -25.13 10.15
CA THR A 153 -30.19 -26.21 9.24
C THR A 153 -30.50 -27.46 10.06
N GLY A 154 -31.76 -27.90 10.02
CA GLY A 154 -32.16 -29.18 10.60
C GLY A 154 -31.71 -30.37 9.75
N LEU A 155 -31.67 -31.55 10.37
CA LEU A 155 -31.35 -32.81 9.70
C LEU A 155 -32.63 -33.67 9.60
N PRO A 156 -32.98 -34.23 8.43
CA PRO A 156 -34.20 -35.03 8.28
C PRO A 156 -34.27 -36.18 9.27
N GLY A 157 -35.43 -36.38 9.92
CA GLY A 157 -35.65 -37.44 10.92
C GLY A 157 -35.15 -37.12 12.33
N PHE A 158 -34.38 -36.05 12.52
CA PHE A 158 -33.93 -35.60 13.85
C PHE A 158 -34.92 -34.57 14.40
N THR A 159 -35.95 -35.05 15.11
CA THR A 159 -37.01 -34.24 15.72
C THR A 159 -37.31 -34.70 17.14
N GLY A 160 -37.92 -33.84 17.95
CA GLY A 160 -38.35 -34.14 19.33
C GLY A 160 -37.56 -33.35 20.38
N GLU A 161 -37.98 -33.43 21.64
CA GLU A 161 -37.49 -32.58 22.73
C GLU A 161 -35.99 -32.75 23.03
N ARG A 162 -35.43 -33.93 22.79
CA ARG A 162 -33.98 -34.20 22.97
C ARG A 162 -33.11 -33.63 21.85
N VAL A 163 -33.69 -33.36 20.69
CA VAL A 163 -32.97 -32.83 19.53
C VAL A 163 -33.03 -31.31 19.59
N ILE A 164 -31.88 -30.70 19.80
CA ILE A 164 -31.71 -29.26 19.96
C ILE A 164 -30.83 -28.70 18.85
N ASP A 165 -31.10 -27.45 18.47
CA ASP A 165 -30.19 -26.66 17.64
C ASP A 165 -29.30 -25.77 18.53
N SER A 166 -28.51 -24.90 17.91
CA SER A 166 -27.65 -23.96 18.63
C SER A 166 -28.44 -23.02 19.54
N THR A 167 -29.66 -22.62 19.14
CA THR A 167 -30.46 -21.67 19.91
C THR A 167 -30.90 -22.31 21.23
N ALA A 168 -31.50 -23.49 21.18
CA ALA A 168 -31.91 -24.23 22.37
C ALA A 168 -30.68 -24.64 23.23
N ALA A 169 -29.57 -25.02 22.62
CA ALA A 169 -28.34 -25.34 23.35
C ALA A 169 -27.77 -24.15 24.15
N LEU A 170 -28.00 -22.91 23.69
CA LEU A 170 -27.56 -21.69 24.37
C LEU A 170 -28.48 -21.25 25.51
N GLU A 171 -29.69 -21.79 25.60
CA GLU A 171 -30.58 -21.62 26.76
C GLU A 171 -30.05 -22.40 27.98
N LEU A 172 -29.23 -23.42 27.72
CA LEU A 172 -28.60 -24.29 28.72
C LEU A 172 -29.64 -24.91 29.67
N PRO A 173 -30.69 -25.60 29.18
CA PRO A 173 -31.80 -26.10 30.02
C PRO A 173 -31.38 -27.14 31.07
N ASP A 174 -30.31 -27.86 30.79
CA ASP A 174 -29.67 -28.86 31.65
C ASP A 174 -28.23 -29.10 31.17
N VAL A 175 -27.44 -29.84 31.94
CA VAL A 175 -26.15 -30.39 31.50
C VAL A 175 -26.33 -31.90 31.35
N PRO A 176 -26.57 -32.40 30.11
CA PRO A 176 -26.81 -33.83 29.89
C PRO A 176 -25.57 -34.65 30.26
N GLU A 177 -25.74 -35.87 30.78
CA GLU A 177 -24.60 -36.75 31.04
C GLU A 177 -23.91 -37.11 29.72
N ARG A 178 -24.70 -37.40 28.68
CA ARG A 178 -24.24 -37.77 27.34
C ARG A 178 -24.83 -36.85 26.28
N LEU A 179 -23.96 -36.11 25.59
CA LEU A 179 -24.34 -35.21 24.50
C LEU A 179 -23.78 -35.71 23.17
N LEU A 180 -24.66 -35.90 22.18
CA LEU A 180 -24.25 -36.10 20.79
C LEU A 180 -24.19 -34.74 20.08
N VAL A 181 -23.07 -34.43 19.43
CA VAL A 181 -22.91 -33.25 18.57
C VAL A 181 -22.75 -33.71 17.13
N ILE A 182 -23.68 -33.30 16.25
CA ILE A 182 -23.67 -33.63 14.83
C ILE A 182 -23.16 -32.41 14.05
N GLY A 183 -21.97 -32.54 13.47
CA GLY A 183 -21.27 -31.49 12.72
C GLY A 183 -19.99 -31.01 13.43
N GLY A 184 -18.85 -31.20 12.78
CA GLY A 184 -17.51 -30.75 13.16
C GLY A 184 -17.19 -29.32 12.71
N GLY A 185 -18.21 -28.49 12.50
CA GLY A 185 -18.09 -27.07 12.22
C GLY A 185 -17.91 -26.23 13.49
N TYR A 186 -17.75 -24.91 13.31
CA TYR A 186 -17.44 -23.99 14.41
C TYR A 186 -18.48 -24.01 15.55
N ILE A 187 -19.78 -24.08 15.23
CA ILE A 187 -20.85 -24.13 16.25
C ILE A 187 -20.76 -25.40 17.10
N GLY A 188 -20.62 -26.55 16.44
CA GLY A 188 -20.54 -27.85 17.11
C GLY A 188 -19.32 -27.94 18.02
N LEU A 189 -18.18 -27.43 17.57
CA LEU A 189 -16.95 -27.42 18.38
C LEU A 189 -17.02 -26.45 19.55
N GLU A 190 -17.50 -25.21 19.33
CA GLU A 190 -17.66 -24.22 20.40
C GLU A 190 -18.61 -24.74 21.49
N LEU A 191 -19.82 -25.17 21.12
CA LEU A 191 -20.80 -25.65 22.09
C LEU A 191 -20.41 -27.01 22.68
N GLY A 192 -19.79 -27.90 21.91
CA GLY A 192 -19.25 -29.15 22.43
C GLY A 192 -18.24 -28.90 23.55
N GLN A 193 -17.31 -27.95 23.37
CA GLN A 193 -16.36 -27.61 24.43
C GLN A 193 -17.02 -26.96 25.65
N VAL A 194 -18.05 -26.13 25.46
CA VAL A 194 -18.84 -25.59 26.57
C VAL A 194 -19.47 -26.72 27.39
N TYR A 195 -20.19 -27.64 26.76
CA TYR A 195 -20.86 -28.73 27.46
C TYR A 195 -19.87 -29.71 28.10
N ALA A 196 -18.75 -30.00 27.44
CA ALA A 196 -17.67 -30.81 28.02
C ALA A 196 -17.08 -30.16 29.29
N ALA A 197 -16.80 -28.85 29.25
CA ALA A 197 -16.29 -28.12 30.42
C ALA A 197 -17.30 -28.05 31.57
N LEU A 198 -18.60 -28.10 31.27
CA LEU A 198 -19.67 -28.14 32.27
C LEU A 198 -19.93 -29.55 32.82
N GLY A 199 -19.37 -30.61 32.19
CA GLY A 199 -19.41 -31.98 32.70
C GLY A 199 -20.04 -33.03 31.77
N SER A 200 -20.55 -32.66 30.60
CA SER A 200 -21.12 -33.62 29.65
C SER A 200 -20.05 -34.49 28.99
N LYS A 201 -20.34 -35.78 28.83
CA LYS A 201 -19.56 -36.68 27.96
C LYS A 201 -20.00 -36.43 26.51
N VAL A 202 -19.20 -35.66 25.79
CA VAL A 202 -19.50 -35.25 24.41
C VAL A 202 -18.99 -36.28 23.40
N THR A 203 -19.87 -36.74 22.52
CA THR A 203 -19.51 -37.49 21.31
C THR A 203 -19.76 -36.60 20.10
N LEU A 204 -18.73 -36.33 19.31
CA LEU A 204 -18.85 -35.54 18.08
C LEU A 204 -18.85 -36.46 16.86
N VAL A 205 -19.79 -36.24 15.94
CA VAL A 205 -19.88 -36.95 14.66
C VAL A 205 -19.79 -35.95 13.51
N GLU A 206 -18.90 -36.22 12.57
CA GLU A 206 -18.68 -35.42 11.37
C GLU A 206 -18.61 -36.34 10.14
N MET A 207 -19.29 -35.93 9.07
CA MET A 207 -19.38 -36.70 7.82
C MET A 207 -18.10 -36.63 6.99
N THR A 208 -17.33 -35.56 7.14
CA THR A 208 -16.05 -35.35 6.45
C THR A 208 -14.87 -35.99 7.20
N ASP A 209 -13.70 -35.95 6.57
CA ASP A 209 -12.45 -36.55 7.06
C ASP A 209 -11.73 -35.69 8.12
N GLY A 210 -12.30 -34.56 8.53
CA GLY A 210 -11.69 -33.69 9.51
C GLY A 210 -12.58 -32.55 10.01
N LEU A 211 -12.20 -31.99 11.15
CA LEU A 211 -12.87 -30.84 11.75
C LEU A 211 -12.62 -29.54 10.96
N LEU A 212 -13.49 -28.55 11.13
CA LEU A 212 -13.39 -27.22 10.51
C LEU A 212 -13.06 -27.27 9.00
N PRO A 213 -13.92 -27.88 8.16
CA PRO A 213 -13.68 -27.93 6.72
C PRO A 213 -13.51 -26.53 6.15
N GLY A 214 -12.50 -26.36 5.29
CA GLY A 214 -12.15 -25.07 4.68
C GLY A 214 -11.05 -24.27 5.40
N VAL A 215 -10.67 -24.68 6.61
CA VAL A 215 -9.51 -24.12 7.34
C VAL A 215 -8.26 -24.94 7.03
N ASP A 216 -7.09 -24.28 6.96
CA ASP A 216 -5.83 -24.99 6.76
C ASP A 216 -5.55 -25.97 7.90
N ARG A 217 -5.10 -27.18 7.54
CA ARG A 217 -5.02 -28.32 8.48
C ARG A 217 -4.03 -28.12 9.62
N ASP A 218 -2.98 -27.34 9.41
CA ASP A 218 -2.03 -26.97 10.46
C ASP A 218 -2.67 -26.07 11.53
N LEU A 219 -3.63 -25.21 11.16
CA LEU A 219 -4.39 -24.40 12.11
C LEU A 219 -5.44 -25.21 12.89
N VAL A 220 -6.01 -26.24 12.26
CA VAL A 220 -7.03 -27.11 12.89
C VAL A 220 -6.40 -28.09 13.88
N GLN A 221 -5.16 -28.53 13.63
CA GLN A 221 -4.54 -29.60 14.39
C GLN A 221 -4.46 -29.35 15.92
N PRO A 222 -4.10 -28.15 16.41
CA PRO A 222 -4.13 -27.88 17.86
C PRO A 222 -5.52 -28.00 18.48
N VAL A 223 -6.56 -27.54 17.78
CA VAL A 223 -7.95 -27.67 18.25
C VAL A 223 -8.38 -29.13 18.28
N ALA A 224 -8.07 -29.90 17.23
CA ALA A 224 -8.41 -31.32 17.18
C ALA A 224 -7.79 -32.09 18.36
N ARG A 225 -6.50 -31.89 18.64
CA ARG A 225 -5.82 -32.52 19.79
C ARG A 225 -6.42 -32.12 21.13
N ARG A 226 -6.93 -30.89 21.25
CA ARG A 226 -7.61 -30.42 22.46
C ARG A 226 -8.99 -31.07 22.59
N CYS A 227 -9.75 -31.16 21.51
CA CYS A 227 -11.03 -31.87 21.48
C CYS A 227 -10.88 -33.36 21.78
N GLU A 228 -9.85 -34.04 21.29
CA GLU A 228 -9.57 -35.46 21.60
C GLU A 228 -9.39 -35.72 23.11
N LYS A 229 -8.92 -34.72 23.87
CA LYS A 229 -8.79 -34.80 25.34
C LYS A 229 -10.08 -34.44 26.07
N LEU A 230 -10.89 -33.55 25.50
CA LEU A 230 -12.10 -33.02 26.14
C LEU A 230 -13.34 -33.87 25.84
N PHE A 231 -13.43 -34.45 24.65
CA PHE A 231 -14.59 -35.20 24.20
C PHE A 231 -14.39 -36.69 24.50
N ALA A 232 -15.50 -37.38 24.80
CA ALA A 232 -15.49 -38.82 25.01
C ALA A 232 -15.14 -39.56 23.70
N GLU A 233 -15.60 -39.04 22.56
CA GLU A 233 -15.33 -39.64 21.26
C GLU A 233 -15.48 -38.62 20.11
N ILE A 234 -14.65 -38.77 19.08
CA ILE A 234 -14.75 -38.03 17.81
C ILE A 234 -14.82 -39.04 16.66
N ARG A 235 -15.93 -39.05 15.93
CA ARG A 235 -16.17 -39.94 14.79
C ARG A 235 -16.19 -39.14 13.49
N LEU A 236 -15.12 -39.24 12.72
CA LEU A 236 -15.00 -38.65 11.38
C LEU A 236 -15.49 -39.64 10.31
N ASN A 237 -15.76 -39.17 9.10
CA ASN A 237 -16.31 -39.99 8.00
C ASN A 237 -17.55 -40.80 8.40
N THR A 238 -18.37 -40.25 9.30
CA THR A 238 -19.48 -40.99 9.93
C THR A 238 -20.80 -40.27 9.69
N GLN A 239 -21.80 -41.01 9.22
CA GLN A 239 -23.18 -40.57 9.15
C GLN A 239 -23.94 -41.15 10.34
N VAL A 240 -24.87 -40.38 10.90
CA VAL A 240 -25.63 -40.77 12.09
C VAL A 240 -27.11 -40.85 11.74
N THR A 241 -27.79 -41.88 12.24
CA THR A 241 -29.24 -42.05 12.11
C THR A 241 -29.97 -41.66 13.41
N PRO A 242 -31.28 -41.36 13.36
CA PRO A 242 -32.05 -41.10 14.58
C PRO A 242 -32.00 -42.24 15.61
N GLN A 243 -31.83 -43.49 15.16
CA GLN A 243 -31.69 -44.67 16.02
C GLN A 243 -30.37 -44.64 16.80
N ASP A 244 -29.26 -44.27 16.15
CA ASP A 244 -27.94 -44.14 16.80
C ASP A 244 -27.97 -43.05 17.89
N ALA A 245 -28.76 -42.00 17.66
CA ALA A 245 -28.90 -40.87 18.57
C ALA A 245 -29.74 -41.20 19.81
N ALA A 246 -30.52 -42.29 19.81
CA ALA A 246 -31.39 -42.68 20.92
C ALA A 246 -30.61 -43.03 22.20
N ALA A 247 -29.32 -43.33 22.09
CA ALA A 247 -28.48 -43.62 23.24
C ALA A 247 -28.12 -42.35 24.05
N PHE A 248 -28.27 -41.15 23.50
CA PHE A 248 -27.83 -39.89 24.12
C PHE A 248 -28.99 -39.14 24.79
N ASP A 249 -28.68 -38.39 25.85
CA ASP A 249 -29.68 -37.63 26.60
C ASP A 249 -30.14 -36.40 25.81
N ARG A 250 -29.20 -35.77 25.07
CA ARG A 250 -29.43 -34.66 24.16
C ARG A 250 -28.64 -34.84 22.87
N VAL A 251 -29.16 -34.27 21.78
CA VAL A 251 -28.55 -34.27 20.45
C VAL A 251 -28.50 -32.85 19.93
N LEU A 252 -27.31 -32.28 19.79
CA LEU A 252 -27.08 -30.98 19.16
C LEU A 252 -26.85 -31.16 17.65
N VAL A 253 -27.77 -30.63 16.85
CA VAL A 253 -27.63 -30.58 15.39
C VAL A 253 -26.97 -29.25 14.98
N ALA A 254 -25.72 -29.32 14.51
CA ALA A 254 -24.88 -28.17 14.16
C ALA A 254 -24.30 -28.29 12.74
N VAL A 255 -25.13 -28.71 11.78
CA VAL A 255 -24.74 -29.01 10.38
C VAL A 255 -24.75 -27.81 9.42
N GLY A 256 -24.71 -26.59 9.97
CA GLY A 256 -24.69 -25.34 9.20
C GLY A 256 -25.98 -24.53 9.30
N ARG A 257 -26.08 -23.51 8.46
CA ARG A 257 -27.15 -22.50 8.48
C ARG A 257 -27.68 -22.26 7.07
N ARG A 258 -28.94 -21.84 6.97
CA ARG A 258 -29.61 -21.49 5.70
C ARG A 258 -30.12 -20.05 5.73
N PRO A 259 -30.12 -19.32 4.61
CA PRO A 259 -30.62 -17.95 4.56
C PRO A 259 -32.11 -17.88 4.91
N ALA A 260 -32.52 -16.81 5.59
CA ALA A 260 -33.91 -16.59 6.04
C ALA A 260 -34.68 -15.72 5.04
N SER A 261 -34.82 -16.17 3.79
CA SER A 261 -35.51 -15.44 2.71
C SER A 261 -36.95 -15.89 2.46
N GLY A 262 -37.38 -16.99 3.09
CA GLY A 262 -38.72 -17.56 2.89
C GLY A 262 -39.83 -16.76 3.60
N GLY A 263 -41.01 -16.70 2.97
CA GLY A 263 -42.20 -16.08 3.56
C GLY A 263 -42.13 -14.56 3.69
N LEU A 264 -41.23 -13.92 2.94
CA LEU A 264 -41.05 -12.46 2.94
C LEU A 264 -41.87 -11.74 1.85
N GLY A 265 -42.64 -12.44 1.02
CA GLY A 265 -43.34 -11.82 -0.11
C GLY A 265 -42.41 -11.38 -1.25
N LEU A 266 -41.15 -11.83 -1.27
CA LEU A 266 -40.15 -11.37 -2.24
C LEU A 266 -40.55 -11.68 -3.69
N GLU A 267 -41.44 -12.65 -3.92
CA GLU A 267 -42.05 -12.97 -5.22
C GLU A 267 -42.84 -11.83 -5.85
N THR A 268 -43.18 -10.78 -5.10
CA THR A 268 -43.87 -9.56 -5.60
C THR A 268 -42.90 -8.47 -6.08
N THR A 269 -41.59 -8.60 -5.83
CA THR A 269 -40.56 -7.58 -6.14
C THR A 269 -39.74 -7.96 -7.38
N ARG A 270 -38.50 -7.46 -7.56
CA ARG A 270 -37.47 -8.13 -8.41
C ARG A 270 -36.33 -8.78 -7.62
N ALA A 271 -36.35 -8.70 -6.28
CA ALA A 271 -35.31 -9.25 -5.40
C ALA A 271 -35.54 -10.75 -5.14
N ARG A 272 -35.35 -11.59 -6.16
CA ARG A 272 -35.57 -13.05 -6.05
C ARG A 272 -34.37 -13.76 -5.40
N PRO A 273 -34.62 -14.69 -4.45
CA PRO A 273 -33.58 -15.59 -3.97
C PRO A 273 -33.06 -16.53 -5.09
N ASP A 274 -31.82 -16.97 -4.97
CA ASP A 274 -31.23 -18.03 -5.80
C ASP A 274 -31.76 -19.43 -5.40
N ALA A 275 -31.30 -20.47 -6.10
CA ALA A 275 -31.71 -21.86 -5.84
C ALA A 275 -31.35 -22.37 -4.43
N ARG A 276 -30.43 -21.71 -3.73
CA ARG A 276 -30.03 -22.01 -2.34
C ARG A 276 -30.72 -21.09 -1.33
N GLY A 277 -31.56 -20.17 -1.79
CA GLY A 277 -32.31 -19.22 -0.98
C GLY A 277 -31.55 -17.93 -0.64
N PHE A 278 -30.37 -17.67 -1.20
CA PHE A 278 -29.64 -16.42 -0.97
C PHE A 278 -30.14 -15.30 -1.88
N LEU A 279 -30.11 -14.05 -1.43
CA LEU A 279 -30.38 -12.89 -2.26
C LEU A 279 -29.08 -12.42 -2.95
N PRO A 280 -28.97 -12.54 -4.29
CA PRO A 280 -27.81 -12.04 -5.00
C PRO A 280 -27.76 -10.51 -4.93
N VAL A 281 -26.57 -9.98 -4.68
CA VAL A 281 -26.33 -8.54 -4.61
C VAL A 281 -25.06 -8.12 -5.35
N ASP A 282 -25.04 -6.88 -5.82
CA ASP A 282 -23.82 -6.24 -6.33
C ASP A 282 -22.91 -5.71 -5.20
N GLU A 283 -21.80 -5.06 -5.56
CA GLU A 283 -20.84 -4.48 -4.61
C GLU A 283 -21.45 -3.36 -3.75
N GLN A 284 -22.57 -2.75 -4.15
CA GLN A 284 -23.30 -1.78 -3.34
C GLN A 284 -24.42 -2.43 -2.52
N CYS A 285 -24.43 -3.77 -2.42
CA CYS A 285 -25.48 -4.56 -1.78
C CYS A 285 -26.86 -4.44 -2.46
N ARG A 286 -26.93 -4.03 -3.73
CA ARG A 286 -28.19 -3.87 -4.48
C ARG A 286 -28.64 -5.20 -5.09
N THR A 287 -29.92 -5.51 -4.96
CA THR A 287 -30.52 -6.67 -5.64
C THR A 287 -30.89 -6.32 -7.10
N ALA A 288 -31.52 -7.24 -7.82
CA ALA A 288 -32.11 -6.94 -9.13
C ALA A 288 -33.28 -5.93 -9.07
N ASP A 289 -33.84 -5.69 -7.87
CA ASP A 289 -34.77 -4.60 -7.64
C ASP A 289 -34.02 -3.31 -7.21
N PRO A 290 -34.14 -2.20 -7.94
CA PRO A 290 -33.43 -0.96 -7.62
C PRO A 290 -33.86 -0.33 -6.28
N HIS A 291 -35.04 -0.70 -5.77
CA HIS A 291 -35.52 -0.24 -4.47
C HIS A 291 -35.09 -1.14 -3.32
N VAL A 292 -34.62 -2.36 -3.59
CA VAL A 292 -34.31 -3.35 -2.56
C VAL A 292 -32.82 -3.69 -2.55
N ARG A 293 -32.21 -3.54 -1.39
CA ARG A 293 -30.86 -3.98 -1.07
C ARG A 293 -30.93 -5.16 -0.11
N ALA A 294 -29.88 -5.95 -0.01
CA ALA A 294 -29.80 -7.05 0.96
C ALA A 294 -28.41 -7.12 1.60
N VAL A 295 -28.33 -7.47 2.89
CA VAL A 295 -27.08 -7.49 3.67
C VAL A 295 -27.02 -8.67 4.63
N GLY A 296 -25.80 -9.11 4.96
CA GLY A 296 -25.53 -10.17 5.91
C GLY A 296 -25.77 -11.57 5.35
N ASP A 297 -26.07 -12.53 6.23
CA ASP A 297 -26.14 -13.96 5.90
C ASP A 297 -27.11 -14.29 4.76
N VAL A 298 -28.17 -13.50 4.59
CA VAL A 298 -29.13 -13.69 3.49
C VAL A 298 -28.49 -13.49 2.12
N THR A 299 -27.30 -12.88 2.04
CA THR A 299 -26.57 -12.58 0.79
C THR A 299 -25.46 -13.59 0.45
N GLY A 300 -25.25 -14.63 1.27
CA GLY A 300 -24.25 -15.66 1.03
C GLY A 300 -23.12 -15.71 2.06
N GLU A 301 -22.13 -16.56 1.76
CA GLU A 301 -20.97 -16.82 2.61
C GLU A 301 -19.88 -15.72 2.51
N PRO A 302 -19.00 -15.59 3.52
CA PRO A 302 -19.11 -16.22 4.84
C PRO A 302 -20.20 -15.56 5.70
N MET A 303 -21.02 -16.36 6.38
CA MET A 303 -22.07 -15.87 7.30
C MET A 303 -21.48 -15.35 8.63
N LEU A 304 -21.05 -14.08 8.64
CA LEU A 304 -20.36 -13.45 9.77
C LEU A 304 -20.96 -12.10 10.14
N ALA A 305 -21.08 -11.83 11.45
CA ALA A 305 -21.73 -10.62 11.96
C ALA A 305 -21.04 -9.33 11.49
N HIS A 306 -19.71 -9.26 11.52
CA HIS A 306 -18.94 -8.08 11.09
C HIS A 306 -18.98 -7.88 9.57
N ARG A 307 -19.11 -8.94 8.77
CA ARG A 307 -19.41 -8.82 7.33
C ARG A 307 -20.78 -8.16 7.14
N ALA A 308 -21.80 -8.65 7.86
CA ALA A 308 -23.15 -8.10 7.80
C ALA A 308 -23.18 -6.61 8.19
N MET A 309 -22.48 -6.23 9.27
CA MET A 309 -22.36 -4.83 9.70
C MET A 309 -21.73 -3.95 8.60
N ARG A 310 -20.61 -4.41 7.99
CA ARG A 310 -19.94 -3.66 6.93
C ARG A 310 -20.82 -3.51 5.69
N GLN A 311 -21.52 -4.56 5.26
CA GLN A 311 -22.50 -4.48 4.19
C GLN A 311 -23.65 -3.51 4.54
N GLY A 312 -24.11 -3.51 5.80
CA GLY A 312 -25.12 -2.57 6.29
C GLY A 312 -24.70 -1.10 6.12
N VAL A 313 -23.45 -0.77 6.46
CA VAL A 313 -22.89 0.57 6.23
C VAL A 313 -22.85 0.91 4.74
N VAL A 314 -22.35 0.00 3.90
CA VAL A 314 -22.26 0.20 2.44
C VAL A 314 -23.64 0.43 1.83
N ALA A 315 -24.64 -0.38 2.20
CA ALA A 315 -26.00 -0.24 1.71
C ALA A 315 -26.61 1.12 2.08
N ALA A 316 -26.47 1.55 3.33
CA ALA A 316 -26.96 2.84 3.81
C ALA A 316 -26.29 4.03 3.09
N GLU A 317 -24.96 4.00 2.96
CA GLU A 317 -24.20 5.05 2.27
C GLU A 317 -24.49 5.10 0.77
N ALA A 318 -24.69 3.95 0.13
CA ALA A 318 -25.09 3.88 -1.27
C ALA A 318 -26.52 4.38 -1.52
N ILE A 319 -27.45 4.18 -0.59
CA ILE A 319 -28.80 4.79 -0.64
C ILE A 319 -28.69 6.31 -0.54
N ALA A 320 -27.82 6.83 0.32
CA ALA A 320 -27.56 8.27 0.45
C ALA A 320 -26.72 8.87 -0.71
N GLY A 321 -26.49 8.13 -1.79
CA GLY A 321 -25.80 8.62 -2.99
C GLY A 321 -24.27 8.72 -2.87
N ARG A 322 -23.65 8.13 -1.85
CA ARG A 322 -22.19 8.14 -1.71
C ARG A 322 -21.52 7.12 -2.64
N PRO A 323 -20.32 7.42 -3.18
CA PRO A 323 -19.56 6.48 -4.02
C PRO A 323 -18.88 5.41 -3.16
N VAL A 324 -19.63 4.39 -2.76
CA VAL A 324 -19.16 3.30 -1.89
C VAL A 324 -19.39 1.93 -2.52
N ALA A 325 -18.57 0.96 -2.12
CA ALA A 325 -18.64 -0.44 -2.52
C ALA A 325 -18.16 -1.32 -1.35
N PHE A 326 -18.59 -2.58 -1.34
CA PHE A 326 -18.08 -3.64 -0.50
C PHE A 326 -16.88 -4.27 -1.20
N ASP A 327 -15.75 -3.57 -1.17
CA ASP A 327 -14.50 -3.90 -1.87
C ASP A 327 -13.41 -4.44 -0.92
N ASN A 328 -13.81 -4.88 0.28
CA ASN A 328 -12.95 -5.49 1.27
C ASN A 328 -12.17 -6.67 0.66
N VAL A 329 -10.83 -6.59 0.69
CA VAL A 329 -9.96 -7.68 0.21
C VAL A 329 -10.11 -8.90 1.10
N VAL A 330 -10.41 -8.69 2.39
CA VAL A 330 -10.52 -9.77 3.36
C VAL A 330 -11.62 -9.54 4.39
N VAL A 331 -12.26 -10.64 4.77
CA VAL A 331 -13.12 -10.73 5.96
C VAL A 331 -12.47 -11.75 6.90
N PRO A 332 -11.99 -11.36 8.10
CA PRO A 332 -11.40 -12.31 9.03
C PRO A 332 -12.48 -13.25 9.58
N ALA A 333 -12.11 -14.50 9.85
CA ALA A 333 -12.96 -15.49 10.48
C ALA A 333 -12.28 -15.99 11.76
N VAL A 334 -13.10 -16.25 12.79
CA VAL A 334 -12.62 -16.68 14.10
C VAL A 334 -13.54 -17.79 14.62
N VAL A 335 -12.92 -18.85 15.12
CA VAL A 335 -13.55 -19.94 15.86
C VAL A 335 -13.04 -19.84 17.30
N PHE A 336 -13.95 -19.66 18.24
CA PHE A 336 -13.61 -19.32 19.63
C PHE A 336 -13.50 -20.55 20.53
N THR A 337 -13.02 -21.65 19.96
CA THR A 337 -12.61 -22.84 20.72
C THR A 337 -11.44 -22.51 21.64
N ASP A 338 -11.08 -23.43 22.53
CA ASP A 338 -9.79 -23.48 23.21
C ASP A 338 -8.90 -24.53 22.52
N PRO A 339 -7.73 -24.17 21.94
CA PRO A 339 -7.32 -22.81 21.59
C PRO A 339 -8.20 -22.18 20.50
N GLU A 340 -8.18 -20.85 20.40
CA GLU A 340 -8.88 -20.12 19.34
C GLU A 340 -8.19 -20.35 17.99
N VAL A 341 -8.96 -20.31 16.90
CA VAL A 341 -8.43 -20.33 15.52
C VAL A 341 -8.98 -19.13 14.77
N ALA A 342 -8.09 -18.35 14.17
CA ALA A 342 -8.45 -17.19 13.37
C ALA A 342 -7.67 -17.19 12.05
N TRP A 343 -8.33 -16.78 10.98
CA TRP A 343 -7.67 -16.65 9.68
C TRP A 343 -8.31 -15.56 8.84
N CYS A 344 -7.55 -15.09 7.85
CA CYS A 344 -8.00 -14.08 6.93
C CYS A 344 -7.22 -14.21 5.60
N GLY A 345 -7.86 -13.89 4.47
CA GLY A 345 -7.23 -13.89 3.15
C GLY A 345 -7.08 -15.28 2.55
N LEU A 346 -6.07 -15.45 1.69
CA LEU A 346 -5.80 -16.68 0.96
C LEU A 346 -5.23 -17.76 1.89
N THR A 347 -5.88 -18.92 1.93
CA THR A 347 -5.35 -20.10 2.64
C THR A 347 -4.32 -20.85 1.78
N GLU A 348 -3.46 -21.65 2.41
CA GLU A 348 -2.49 -22.48 1.68
C GLU A 348 -3.21 -23.50 0.79
N ALA A 349 -4.27 -24.14 1.31
CA ALA A 349 -5.10 -25.05 0.53
C ALA A 349 -5.76 -24.37 -0.68
N GLN A 350 -6.24 -23.13 -0.52
CA GLN A 350 -6.80 -22.37 -1.64
C GLN A 350 -5.73 -22.01 -2.67
N ALA A 351 -4.55 -21.56 -2.24
CA ALA A 351 -3.44 -21.24 -3.15
C ALA A 351 -3.01 -22.45 -3.99
N GLN A 352 -2.99 -23.64 -3.39
CA GLN A 352 -2.70 -24.89 -4.09
C GLN A 352 -3.78 -25.25 -5.11
N ARG A 353 -5.06 -25.16 -4.73
CA ARG A 353 -6.19 -25.40 -5.66
C ARG A 353 -6.20 -24.44 -6.84
N ASP A 354 -5.82 -23.19 -6.62
CA ASP A 354 -5.80 -22.14 -7.65
C ASP A 354 -4.51 -22.14 -8.48
N GLY A 355 -3.55 -23.04 -8.20
CA GLY A 355 -2.25 -23.07 -8.89
C GLY A 355 -1.41 -21.80 -8.67
N ARG A 356 -1.62 -21.08 -7.56
CA ARG A 356 -0.96 -19.81 -7.28
C ARG A 356 0.37 -20.03 -6.58
N ALA A 357 1.45 -19.49 -7.15
CA ALA A 357 2.77 -19.53 -6.53
C ALA A 357 2.80 -18.68 -5.24
N VAL A 358 2.95 -19.35 -4.10
CA VAL A 358 3.02 -18.72 -2.78
C VAL A 358 4.23 -19.22 -1.98
N ARG A 359 4.68 -18.42 -1.02
CA ARG A 359 5.61 -18.80 0.05
C ARG A 359 4.85 -18.83 1.36
N VAL A 360 5.02 -19.91 2.10
CA VAL A 360 4.39 -20.09 3.41
C VAL A 360 5.44 -19.99 4.49
N ALA A 361 5.23 -19.10 5.46
CA ALA A 361 6.06 -18.98 6.65
C ALA A 361 5.24 -19.39 7.87
N LYS A 362 5.79 -20.23 8.74
CA LYS A 362 5.14 -20.74 9.96
C LYS A 362 6.04 -20.48 11.15
N PHE A 363 5.47 -19.92 12.21
CA PHE A 363 6.13 -19.72 13.49
C PHE A 363 5.39 -20.52 14.56
N GLN A 364 6.05 -21.54 15.10
CA GLN A 364 5.49 -22.40 16.15
C GLN A 364 5.55 -21.67 17.50
N TRP A 365 4.44 -21.63 18.24
CA TRP A 365 4.40 -20.89 19.52
C TRP A 365 5.18 -21.58 20.64
N ALA A 366 5.63 -22.83 20.45
CA ALA A 366 6.64 -23.46 21.27
C ALA A 366 7.96 -22.65 21.37
N ALA A 367 8.25 -21.81 20.38
CA ALA A 367 9.39 -20.88 20.38
C ALA A 367 9.02 -19.46 20.87
N SER A 368 7.77 -19.21 21.29
CA SER A 368 7.34 -17.91 21.80
C SER A 368 7.50 -17.84 23.30
N GLY A 369 8.40 -16.97 23.79
CA GLY A 369 8.55 -16.72 25.22
C GLY A 369 7.23 -16.31 25.88
N ARG A 370 6.38 -15.54 25.19
CA ARG A 370 5.06 -15.17 25.72
C ARG A 370 4.13 -16.39 25.83
N ALA A 371 4.05 -17.23 24.80
CA ALA A 371 3.20 -18.43 24.85
C ALA A 371 3.67 -19.40 25.95
N THR A 372 4.99 -19.53 26.15
CA THR A 372 5.57 -20.30 27.25
C THR A 372 5.17 -19.76 28.62
N THR A 373 5.25 -18.44 28.83
CA THR A 373 4.80 -17.84 30.12
C THR A 373 3.31 -17.98 30.39
N LEU A 374 2.50 -18.25 29.36
CA LEU A 374 1.07 -18.53 29.51
C LEU A 374 0.79 -20.03 29.73
N GLY A 375 1.79 -20.91 29.61
CA GLY A 375 1.59 -22.36 29.59
C GLY A 375 0.83 -22.86 28.35
N ARG A 376 0.80 -22.06 27.27
CA ARG A 376 -0.04 -22.27 26.08
C ARG A 376 0.76 -22.20 24.79
N ALA A 377 1.78 -23.04 24.72
CA ALA A 377 2.70 -23.18 23.59
C ALA A 377 2.13 -24.02 22.42
N ASP A 378 0.90 -24.51 22.55
CA ASP A 378 0.19 -25.41 21.62
C ASP A 378 -0.27 -24.74 20.31
N GLY A 379 0.07 -23.47 20.08
CA GLY A 379 -0.35 -22.68 18.92
C GLY A 379 0.69 -22.51 17.80
N LEU A 380 0.27 -21.83 16.73
CA LEU A 380 1.15 -21.37 15.66
C LEU A 380 0.61 -20.12 14.95
N THR A 381 1.51 -19.35 14.36
CA THR A 381 1.19 -18.26 13.42
C THR A 381 1.70 -18.62 12.03
N LYS A 382 0.88 -18.37 11.02
CA LYS A 382 1.12 -18.69 9.62
C LYS A 382 0.90 -17.46 8.74
N LEU A 383 1.83 -17.23 7.81
CA LEU A 383 1.72 -16.24 6.75
C LEU A 383 1.76 -16.94 5.39
N VAL A 384 0.83 -16.58 4.52
CA VAL A 384 0.83 -16.97 3.10
C VAL A 384 1.17 -15.71 2.32
N ALA A 385 2.33 -15.71 1.66
CA ALA A 385 2.83 -14.59 0.89
C ALA A 385 2.93 -14.94 -0.59
N ASP A 386 2.76 -13.95 -1.46
CA ASP A 386 2.93 -14.09 -2.89
C ASP A 386 4.38 -14.50 -3.24
N GLY A 387 4.55 -15.47 -4.14
CA GLY A 387 5.86 -16.08 -4.41
C GLY A 387 6.89 -15.14 -5.04
N GLU A 388 6.43 -14.13 -5.79
CA GLU A 388 7.28 -13.16 -6.49
C GLU A 388 7.43 -11.86 -5.70
N THR A 389 6.30 -11.31 -5.26
CA THR A 389 6.27 -10.00 -4.61
C THR A 389 6.52 -10.09 -3.12
N GLY A 390 6.20 -11.20 -2.44
CA GLY A 390 6.28 -11.29 -0.99
C GLY A 390 5.18 -10.51 -0.27
N ARG A 391 4.16 -10.00 -0.99
CA ARG A 391 2.95 -9.43 -0.41
C ARG A 391 2.25 -10.48 0.45
N VAL A 392 1.80 -10.11 1.65
CA VAL A 392 0.96 -10.99 2.48
C VAL A 392 -0.41 -11.13 1.81
N LEU A 393 -0.77 -12.37 1.48
CA LEU A 393 -2.04 -12.74 0.84
C LEU A 393 -3.01 -13.37 1.82
N GLY A 394 -2.50 -13.99 2.89
CA GLY A 394 -3.31 -14.54 3.95
C GLY A 394 -2.52 -14.75 5.23
N VAL A 395 -3.25 -14.81 6.34
CA VAL A 395 -2.74 -15.00 7.69
C VAL A 395 -3.62 -16.00 8.41
N GLY A 396 -3.01 -16.92 9.14
CA GLY A 396 -3.68 -17.88 10.01
C GLY A 396 -3.01 -17.94 11.38
N ILE A 397 -3.79 -18.01 12.44
CA ILE A 397 -3.32 -18.02 13.82
C ILE A 397 -4.16 -19.05 14.59
N VAL A 398 -3.51 -19.90 15.36
CA VAL A 398 -4.15 -20.75 16.36
C VAL A 398 -3.41 -20.63 17.68
N GLY A 399 -4.15 -20.42 18.76
CA GLY A 399 -3.60 -20.18 20.10
C GLY A 399 -4.40 -19.15 20.90
N PRO A 400 -4.07 -18.93 22.18
CA PRO A 400 -4.74 -17.91 22.99
C PRO A 400 -4.70 -16.51 22.36
N GLY A 401 -5.87 -15.88 22.25
CA GLY A 401 -6.02 -14.53 21.69
C GLY A 401 -5.88 -14.46 20.16
N ALA A 402 -5.93 -15.58 19.45
CA ALA A 402 -5.89 -15.59 17.98
C ALA A 402 -6.97 -14.70 17.36
N GLY A 403 -8.17 -14.63 17.96
CA GLY A 403 -9.27 -13.78 17.53
C GLY A 403 -8.96 -12.28 17.58
N GLU A 404 -8.11 -11.85 18.51
CA GLU A 404 -7.66 -10.45 18.62
C GLU A 404 -6.45 -10.18 17.71
N LEU A 405 -5.52 -11.13 17.64
CA LEU A 405 -4.29 -11.00 16.85
C LEU A 405 -4.55 -10.96 15.33
N ILE A 406 -5.64 -11.58 14.85
CA ILE A 406 -5.95 -11.61 13.42
C ILE A 406 -6.25 -10.23 12.83
N ALA A 407 -6.60 -9.24 13.66
CA ALA A 407 -6.85 -7.88 13.19
C ALA A 407 -5.62 -7.26 12.51
N GLU A 408 -4.41 -7.50 13.04
CA GLU A 408 -3.16 -7.08 12.40
C GLU A 408 -2.94 -7.81 11.06
N GLY A 409 -3.25 -9.11 11.01
CA GLY A 409 -3.20 -9.90 9.79
C GLY A 409 -4.15 -9.39 8.71
N ALA A 410 -5.39 -9.07 9.08
CA ALA A 410 -6.38 -8.49 8.18
C ALA A 410 -5.89 -7.14 7.61
N LEU A 411 -5.35 -6.27 8.46
CA LEU A 411 -4.75 -5.01 8.03
C LEU A 411 -3.58 -5.23 7.06
N ALA A 412 -2.71 -6.20 7.34
CA ALA A 412 -1.57 -6.51 6.48
C ALA A 412 -2.01 -6.96 5.07
N VAL A 413 -3.05 -7.78 4.97
CA VAL A 413 -3.60 -8.26 3.69
C VAL A 413 -4.30 -7.12 2.92
N GLU A 414 -5.14 -6.34 3.61
CA GLU A 414 -5.83 -5.16 3.04
C GLU A 414 -4.83 -4.14 2.49
N THR A 415 -3.79 -3.81 3.26
CA THR A 415 -2.79 -2.79 2.88
C THR A 415 -1.71 -3.30 1.93
N ALA A 416 -1.81 -4.55 1.47
CA ALA A 416 -0.81 -5.18 0.61
C ALA A 416 0.61 -5.14 1.19
N LEU A 417 0.73 -5.26 2.52
CA LEU A 417 2.01 -5.15 3.20
C LEU A 417 2.95 -6.24 2.69
N ALA A 418 4.18 -5.84 2.42
CA ALA A 418 5.23 -6.74 1.99
C ALA A 418 6.50 -6.45 2.80
N PRO A 419 7.23 -7.47 3.26
CA PRO A 419 8.52 -7.28 3.89
C PRO A 419 9.44 -6.48 2.96
N ALA A 420 10.20 -5.52 3.49
CA ALA A 420 11.18 -4.79 2.70
C ALA A 420 12.22 -5.78 2.13
N LEU A 421 12.18 -5.99 0.81
CA LEU A 421 13.08 -6.93 0.13
C LEU A 421 14.54 -6.44 0.09
N MET A 422 14.78 -5.15 0.35
CA MET A 422 16.13 -4.56 0.40
C MET A 422 16.26 -3.50 1.51
N PRO A 423 17.42 -3.39 2.17
CA PRO A 423 17.75 -2.24 3.03
C PRO A 423 17.82 -0.93 2.23
N LEU A 424 17.28 0.17 2.77
CA LEU A 424 17.30 1.49 2.12
C LEU A 424 18.72 1.97 1.75
N ALA A 425 19.72 1.65 2.57
CA ALA A 425 21.12 2.00 2.31
C ALA A 425 21.64 1.30 1.04
N ALA A 426 21.26 0.04 0.80
CA ALA A 426 21.66 -0.70 -0.39
C ALA A 426 21.04 -0.08 -1.67
N VAL A 427 19.78 0.35 -1.60
CA VAL A 427 19.11 1.06 -2.71
C VAL A 427 19.84 2.36 -3.05
N LEU A 428 20.20 3.16 -2.04
CA LEU A 428 20.97 4.40 -2.25
C LEU A 428 22.36 4.13 -2.82
N ALA A 429 23.09 3.16 -2.27
CA ALA A 429 24.42 2.81 -2.76
C ALA A 429 24.38 2.38 -4.23
N LEU A 430 23.45 1.49 -4.59
CA LEU A 430 23.32 0.96 -5.94
C LEU A 430 22.90 2.05 -6.95
N THR A 431 21.92 2.89 -6.60
CA THR A 431 21.46 3.98 -7.48
C THR A 431 22.51 5.10 -7.63
N THR A 432 23.27 5.41 -6.57
CA THR A 432 24.37 6.39 -6.62
C THR A 432 25.54 5.86 -7.46
N LEU A 433 25.92 4.59 -7.27
CA LEU A 433 26.97 3.93 -8.05
C LEU A 433 26.60 3.87 -9.54
N ALA A 434 25.37 3.47 -9.87
CA ALA A 434 24.87 3.48 -11.25
C ALA A 434 24.96 4.88 -11.88
N HIS A 435 24.62 5.92 -11.12
CA HIS A 435 24.74 7.31 -11.57
C HIS A 435 26.21 7.72 -11.81
N ALA A 436 27.13 7.31 -10.92
CA ALA A 436 28.54 7.62 -11.03
C ALA A 436 29.20 6.92 -12.23
N LEU A 437 28.94 5.62 -12.41
CA LEU A 437 29.45 4.86 -13.54
C LEU A 437 28.90 5.40 -14.86
N GLY A 438 27.60 5.63 -14.94
CA GLY A 438 26.99 6.19 -16.14
C GLY A 438 27.53 7.57 -16.50
N ALA A 439 27.76 8.44 -15.50
CA ALA A 439 28.38 9.76 -15.70
C ALA A 439 29.85 9.65 -16.14
N LEU A 440 30.63 8.79 -15.47
CA LEU A 440 32.03 8.53 -15.81
C LEU A 440 32.17 8.11 -17.27
N THR A 441 31.26 7.26 -17.75
CA THR A 441 31.28 6.71 -19.11
C THR A 441 30.73 7.66 -20.15
N ALA A 442 29.53 8.22 -19.94
CA ALA A 442 28.90 9.12 -20.90
C ALA A 442 29.71 10.41 -21.10
N LEU A 443 30.40 10.87 -20.05
CA LEU A 443 31.17 12.11 -20.08
C LEU A 443 32.67 11.85 -20.23
N ALA A 444 33.10 10.59 -20.44
CA ALA A 444 34.51 10.19 -20.60
C ALA A 444 35.23 10.91 -21.73
N VAL A 445 34.51 11.28 -22.78
CA VAL A 445 35.06 11.96 -23.97
C VAL A 445 35.55 13.37 -23.67
N ALA A 446 34.97 14.05 -22.67
CA ALA A 446 35.37 15.40 -22.30
C ALA A 446 36.82 15.47 -21.78
N PRO A 447 37.23 14.70 -20.74
CA PRO A 447 38.62 14.70 -20.27
C PRO A 447 39.60 14.05 -21.27
N LEU A 448 39.13 13.20 -22.19
CA LEU A 448 39.94 12.58 -23.24
C LEU A 448 40.07 13.42 -24.52
N SER A 449 39.41 14.58 -24.57
CA SER A 449 39.38 15.46 -25.73
C SER A 449 40.77 15.83 -26.31
N PRO A 450 41.84 16.06 -25.51
CA PRO A 450 43.17 16.34 -26.09
C PRO A 450 43.74 15.14 -26.87
N PHE A 451 43.56 13.92 -26.36
CA PHE A 451 44.05 12.71 -27.03
C PHE A 451 43.27 12.39 -28.29
N LEU A 452 41.97 12.71 -28.31
CA LEU A 452 41.13 12.58 -29.51
C LEU A 452 41.50 13.62 -30.58
N LEU A 453 41.84 14.85 -30.15
CA LEU A 453 42.36 15.89 -31.03
C LEU A 453 43.61 15.40 -31.74
N ASP A 454 44.60 14.92 -30.97
CA ASP A 454 45.87 14.44 -31.49
C ASP A 454 45.71 13.21 -32.39
N ALA A 455 44.86 12.25 -32.01
CA ALA A 455 44.68 11.00 -32.73
C ALA A 455 43.99 11.16 -34.10
N PHE A 456 43.13 12.17 -34.25
CA PHE A 456 42.33 12.38 -35.46
C PHE A 456 42.67 13.67 -36.21
N GLY A 457 43.64 14.46 -35.73
CA GLY A 457 44.02 15.73 -36.36
C GLY A 457 42.87 16.75 -36.37
N LEU A 458 42.02 16.72 -35.36
CA LEU A 458 40.78 17.51 -35.32
C LEU A 458 41.05 18.99 -35.03
N SER A 459 40.22 19.85 -35.60
CA SER A 459 40.11 21.23 -35.16
C SER A 459 39.49 21.32 -33.76
N ARG A 460 39.79 22.41 -33.04
CA ARG A 460 39.19 22.67 -31.72
C ARG A 460 37.65 22.76 -31.77
N LEU A 461 37.10 23.14 -32.92
CA LEU A 461 35.67 23.19 -33.15
C LEU A 461 35.06 21.78 -33.25
N GLU A 462 35.73 20.86 -33.94
CA GLU A 462 35.29 19.47 -34.09
C GLU A 462 35.37 18.68 -32.77
N VAL A 463 36.41 18.93 -31.96
CA VAL A 463 36.51 18.36 -30.60
C VAL A 463 35.37 18.86 -29.70
N GLY A 464 34.90 20.08 -29.93
CA GLY A 464 33.74 20.66 -29.26
C GLY A 464 32.43 19.93 -29.54
N LEU A 465 32.35 19.02 -30.53
CA LEU A 465 31.13 18.29 -30.89
C LEU A 465 30.87 17.05 -30.03
N PHE A 466 31.89 16.48 -29.39
CA PHE A 466 31.79 15.19 -28.68
C PHE A 466 30.86 15.25 -27.47
N LEU A 467 30.97 16.29 -26.64
CA LEU A 467 30.12 16.45 -25.45
C LEU A 467 28.67 16.81 -25.81
N PRO A 468 28.40 17.76 -26.74
CA PRO A 468 27.06 17.99 -27.27
C PRO A 468 26.41 16.75 -27.87
N ALA A 469 27.16 15.86 -28.54
CA ALA A 469 26.61 14.62 -29.10
C ALA A 469 25.93 13.75 -28.02
N VAL A 470 26.55 13.60 -26.86
CA VAL A 470 25.99 12.86 -25.72
C VAL A 470 24.69 13.51 -25.22
N TYR A 471 24.71 14.83 -25.00
CA TYR A 471 23.54 15.55 -24.50
C TYR A 471 22.41 15.63 -25.53
N LEU A 472 22.72 15.70 -26.84
CA LEU A 472 21.73 15.71 -27.91
C LEU A 472 20.91 14.41 -27.91
N GLY A 473 21.60 13.26 -27.92
CA GLY A 473 20.90 11.98 -27.82
C GLY A 473 20.09 11.89 -26.52
N GLY A 474 20.70 12.40 -25.46
CA GLY A 474 20.07 12.54 -24.16
C GLY A 474 18.74 13.29 -24.14
N VAL A 475 18.68 14.49 -24.74
CA VAL A 475 17.46 15.30 -24.82
C VAL A 475 16.36 14.56 -25.58
N VAL A 476 16.72 13.92 -26.71
CA VAL A 476 15.78 13.15 -27.55
C VAL A 476 15.14 11.99 -26.76
N MET A 477 15.93 11.27 -25.97
CA MET A 477 15.43 10.10 -25.23
C MET A 477 14.94 10.37 -23.81
N SER A 478 15.13 11.57 -23.26
CA SER A 478 14.76 11.85 -21.87
C SER A 478 13.27 11.61 -21.56
N LEU A 479 12.35 12.02 -22.44
CA LEU A 479 10.91 11.78 -22.26
C LEU A 479 10.54 10.28 -22.45
N PRO A 480 10.92 9.62 -23.57
CA PRO A 480 10.72 8.19 -23.73
C PRO A 480 11.32 7.36 -22.59
N ALA A 481 12.51 7.72 -22.10
CA ALA A 481 13.18 7.07 -20.98
C ALA A 481 12.34 7.13 -19.71
N GLY A 482 11.76 8.29 -19.38
CA GLY A 482 10.87 8.42 -18.24
C GLY A 482 9.61 7.57 -18.34
N TRP A 483 9.00 7.54 -19.52
CA TRP A 483 7.85 6.68 -19.78
C TRP A 483 8.19 5.18 -19.70
N LEU A 484 9.33 4.77 -20.28
CA LEU A 484 9.83 3.39 -20.19
C LEU A 484 10.11 3.01 -18.75
N THR A 485 10.70 3.91 -17.96
CA THR A 485 10.91 3.71 -16.52
C THR A 485 9.60 3.45 -15.82
N ASP A 486 8.56 4.24 -16.11
CA ASP A 486 7.24 4.06 -15.50
C ASP A 486 6.56 2.74 -15.91
N ARG A 487 6.86 2.23 -17.11
CA ARG A 487 6.25 1.01 -17.67
C ARG A 487 7.00 -0.29 -17.35
N LEU A 488 8.32 -0.29 -17.44
CA LEU A 488 9.19 -1.47 -17.29
C LEU A 488 9.83 -1.57 -15.91
N GLY A 489 9.71 -0.52 -15.09
CA GLY A 489 10.28 -0.44 -13.76
C GLY A 489 11.75 -0.04 -13.72
N VAL A 490 12.23 0.31 -12.53
CA VAL A 490 13.59 0.83 -12.30
C VAL A 490 14.66 -0.18 -12.70
N ARG A 491 14.53 -1.45 -12.28
CA ARG A 491 15.53 -2.50 -12.49
C ARG A 491 15.91 -2.65 -13.97
N VAL A 492 14.91 -2.85 -14.82
CA VAL A 492 15.10 -3.12 -16.25
C VAL A 492 15.59 -1.87 -16.96
N THR A 493 14.95 -0.72 -16.71
CA THR A 493 15.32 0.51 -17.42
C THR A 493 16.71 1.01 -17.04
N LEU A 494 17.04 1.06 -15.74
CA LEU A 494 18.35 1.49 -15.28
C LEU A 494 19.46 0.54 -15.78
N GLY A 495 19.24 -0.76 -15.68
CA GLY A 495 20.20 -1.78 -16.13
C GLY A 495 20.48 -1.74 -17.63
N LEU A 496 19.41 -1.74 -18.45
CA LEU A 496 19.55 -1.69 -19.91
C LEU A 496 20.09 -0.34 -20.40
N GLY A 497 19.65 0.78 -19.81
CA GLY A 497 20.15 2.11 -20.16
C GLY A 497 21.64 2.23 -19.90
N GLN A 498 22.11 1.79 -18.73
CA GLN A 498 23.52 1.81 -18.38
C GLN A 498 24.36 0.85 -19.24
N GLY A 499 23.81 -0.33 -19.57
CA GLY A 499 24.40 -1.27 -20.53
C GLY A 499 24.55 -0.66 -21.93
N LEU A 500 23.53 0.04 -22.43
CA LEU A 500 23.56 0.73 -23.72
C LEU A 500 24.64 1.81 -23.75
N THR A 501 24.72 2.67 -22.73
CA THR A 501 25.77 3.68 -22.61
C THR A 501 27.16 3.05 -22.69
N GLY A 502 27.39 1.99 -21.92
CA GLY A 502 28.67 1.29 -21.90
C GLY A 502 29.02 0.63 -23.23
N ALA A 503 28.07 -0.06 -23.84
CA ALA A 503 28.24 -0.70 -25.14
C ALA A 503 28.56 0.30 -26.26
N MET A 504 27.87 1.44 -26.29
CA MET A 504 28.12 2.47 -27.31
C MET A 504 29.49 3.14 -27.11
N VAL A 505 29.92 3.38 -25.87
CA VAL A 505 31.27 3.90 -25.60
C VAL A 505 32.36 2.88 -25.92
N LEU A 506 32.11 1.58 -25.72
CA LEU A 506 33.01 0.52 -26.19
C LEU A 506 33.13 0.51 -27.72
N LEU A 507 32.02 0.64 -28.45
CA LEU A 507 32.03 0.76 -29.91
C LEU A 507 32.77 2.02 -30.37
N ALA A 508 32.57 3.15 -29.68
CA ALA A 508 33.34 4.38 -29.94
C ALA A 508 34.85 4.16 -29.73
N ALA A 509 35.24 3.42 -28.68
CA ALA A 509 36.63 3.09 -28.40
C ALA A 509 37.28 2.20 -29.47
N LEU A 510 36.49 1.41 -30.22
CA LEU A 510 36.94 0.56 -31.31
C LEU A 510 36.90 1.26 -32.68
N SER A 511 36.11 2.33 -32.81
CA SER A 511 35.90 3.00 -34.09
C SER A 511 37.11 3.82 -34.53
N PRO A 512 37.55 3.71 -35.80
CA PRO A 512 38.52 4.62 -36.41
C PRO A 512 37.87 5.86 -37.06
N SER A 513 36.54 5.98 -37.03
CA SER A 513 35.79 7.06 -37.71
C SER A 513 35.13 8.00 -36.71
N VAL A 514 35.44 9.30 -36.81
CA VAL A 514 34.87 10.36 -35.95
C VAL A 514 33.35 10.47 -36.09
N PRO A 515 32.75 10.45 -37.30
CA PRO A 515 31.29 10.38 -37.44
C PRO A 515 30.65 9.19 -36.72
N VAL A 516 31.29 8.02 -36.77
CA VAL A 516 30.80 6.81 -36.07
C VAL A 516 30.94 6.97 -34.56
N ILE A 517 32.01 7.59 -34.07
CA ILE A 517 32.18 7.92 -32.65
C ILE A 517 31.07 8.88 -32.20
N LEU A 518 30.79 9.94 -32.95
CA LEU A 518 29.71 10.88 -32.64
C LEU A 518 28.34 10.18 -32.62
N ALA A 519 28.06 9.30 -33.59
CA ALA A 519 26.84 8.50 -33.60
C ALA A 519 26.73 7.57 -32.38
N CYS A 520 27.84 6.93 -31.98
CA CYS A 520 27.91 6.14 -30.76
C CYS A 520 27.66 6.99 -29.52
N LEU A 521 28.18 8.21 -29.45
CA LEU A 521 27.96 9.11 -28.32
C LEU A 521 26.51 9.59 -28.23
N VAL A 522 25.85 9.86 -29.36
CA VAL A 522 24.41 10.14 -29.41
C VAL A 522 23.62 8.93 -28.88
N ALA A 523 23.91 7.72 -29.37
CA ALA A 523 23.26 6.50 -28.91
C ALA A 523 23.57 6.18 -27.44
N GLY A 524 24.79 6.46 -26.97
CA GLY A 524 25.17 6.35 -25.56
C GLY A 524 24.42 7.38 -24.68
N GLY A 525 24.16 8.56 -25.23
CA GLY A 525 23.27 9.57 -24.64
C GLY A 525 21.86 9.04 -24.39
N PHE A 526 21.34 8.15 -25.26
CA PHE A 526 20.04 7.50 -25.03
C PHE A 526 20.04 6.69 -23.74
N GLY A 527 21.08 5.86 -23.54
CA GLY A 527 21.24 5.09 -22.31
C GLY A 527 21.42 5.98 -21.07
N PHE A 528 22.25 7.03 -21.20
CA PHE A 528 22.54 7.97 -20.11
C PHE A 528 21.28 8.72 -19.66
N SER A 529 20.35 9.02 -20.57
CA SER A 529 19.09 9.73 -20.27
C SER A 529 18.18 8.99 -19.28
N VAL A 530 18.30 7.67 -19.17
CA VAL A 530 17.48 6.83 -18.28
C VAL A 530 17.86 6.98 -16.81
N LEU A 531 19.09 7.40 -16.53
CA LEU A 531 19.61 7.42 -15.16
C LEU A 531 18.77 8.30 -14.24
N ASN A 532 18.42 9.53 -14.64
CA ASN A 532 17.64 10.43 -13.80
C ASN A 532 16.20 9.93 -13.57
N PRO A 533 15.43 9.57 -14.61
CA PRO A 533 14.10 9.01 -14.44
C PRO A 533 14.05 7.75 -13.58
N ALA A 534 14.91 6.76 -13.88
CA ALA A 534 14.90 5.48 -13.17
C ALA A 534 15.28 5.64 -11.69
N THR A 535 16.37 6.35 -11.41
CA THR A 535 16.78 6.57 -10.02
C THR A 535 15.84 7.53 -9.28
N GLY A 536 15.26 8.52 -9.95
CA GLY A 536 14.27 9.42 -9.36
C GLY A 536 13.00 8.67 -8.93
N ARG A 537 12.52 7.78 -9.79
CA ARG A 537 11.44 6.85 -9.46
C ARG A 537 11.80 5.95 -8.29
N ALA A 538 13.01 5.38 -8.27
CA ALA A 538 13.50 4.56 -7.16
C ALA A 538 13.44 5.30 -5.81
N ILE A 539 13.79 6.58 -5.77
CA ILE A 539 13.70 7.39 -4.54
C ILE A 539 12.23 7.55 -4.10
N VAL A 540 11.31 7.82 -5.02
CA VAL A 540 9.88 7.97 -4.68
C VAL A 540 9.28 6.66 -4.18
N GLU A 541 9.68 5.53 -4.77
CA GLU A 541 9.20 4.18 -4.42
C GLU A 541 9.72 3.68 -3.06
N TRP A 542 10.98 3.95 -2.74
CA TRP A 542 11.62 3.41 -1.53
C TRP A 542 11.63 4.36 -0.33
N PHE A 543 11.62 5.68 -0.57
CA PHE A 543 11.81 6.65 0.51
C PHE A 543 10.50 7.40 0.81
N PRO A 544 10.11 7.49 2.09
CA PRO A 544 8.96 8.28 2.49
C PRO A 544 9.22 9.77 2.23
N PRO A 545 8.17 10.60 2.05
CA PRO A 545 8.32 12.00 1.66
C PRO A 545 9.31 12.81 2.51
N HIS A 546 9.40 12.56 3.83
CA HIS A 546 10.30 13.28 4.73
C HIS A 546 11.78 12.86 4.63
N ARG A 547 12.15 11.91 3.76
CA ARG A 547 13.55 11.49 3.51
C ARG A 547 13.97 11.61 2.04
N ARG A 548 13.07 12.05 1.15
CA ARG A 548 13.33 12.09 -0.30
C ARG A 548 14.34 13.16 -0.68
N GLY A 549 14.41 14.27 0.05
CA GLY A 549 15.36 15.35 -0.23
C GLY A 549 16.80 14.89 -0.07
N MET A 550 17.12 14.30 1.08
CA MET A 550 18.42 13.72 1.38
C MET A 550 18.75 12.55 0.44
N ALA A 551 17.80 11.63 0.23
CA ALA A 551 18.01 10.48 -0.65
C ALA A 551 18.32 10.90 -2.10
N MET A 552 17.58 11.88 -2.64
CA MET A 552 17.86 12.43 -3.97
C MET A 552 19.18 13.20 -3.99
N GLY A 553 19.52 13.93 -2.93
CA GLY A 553 20.81 14.61 -2.78
C GLY A 553 21.99 13.64 -2.86
N VAL A 554 21.96 12.56 -2.06
CA VAL A 554 22.96 11.48 -2.10
C VAL A 554 23.03 10.85 -3.48
N LYS A 555 21.90 10.49 -4.08
CA LYS A 555 21.87 9.91 -5.43
C LYS A 555 22.48 10.84 -6.49
N GLN A 556 22.26 12.15 -6.38
CA GLN A 556 22.84 13.13 -7.32
C GLN A 556 24.33 13.37 -7.12
N THR A 557 24.93 13.06 -5.95
CA THR A 557 26.40 13.15 -5.83
C THR A 557 27.11 12.12 -6.70
N GLY A 558 26.43 11.04 -7.11
CA GLY A 558 26.96 10.09 -8.09
C GLY A 558 27.41 10.78 -9.38
N LEU A 559 26.65 11.76 -9.89
CA LEU A 559 27.04 12.51 -11.10
C LEU A 559 28.37 13.27 -10.90
N THR A 560 28.54 13.99 -9.78
CA THR A 560 29.76 14.77 -9.52
C THR A 560 30.96 13.85 -9.26
N LEU A 561 30.76 12.77 -8.52
CA LEU A 561 31.80 11.76 -8.28
C LEU A 561 32.23 11.09 -9.58
N GLY A 562 31.30 10.70 -10.46
CA GLY A 562 31.61 10.09 -11.75
C GLY A 562 32.44 11.01 -12.65
N VAL A 563 32.05 12.29 -12.76
CA VAL A 563 32.80 13.31 -13.52
C VAL A 563 34.19 13.53 -12.92
N LEU A 564 34.27 13.65 -11.60
CA LEU A 564 35.54 13.85 -10.89
C LEU A 564 36.48 12.65 -11.10
N THR A 565 35.97 11.42 -10.94
CA THR A 565 36.75 10.20 -11.20
C THR A 565 37.21 10.16 -12.65
N ALA A 566 36.33 10.41 -13.63
CA ALA A 566 36.70 10.43 -15.04
C ALA A 566 37.83 11.43 -15.33
N ALA A 567 37.73 12.65 -14.78
CA ALA A 567 38.73 13.70 -14.96
C ALA A 567 40.08 13.35 -14.30
N LEU A 568 40.07 12.68 -13.15
CA LEU A 568 41.28 12.31 -12.43
C LEU A 568 41.96 11.04 -12.96
N THR A 569 41.21 10.09 -13.53
CA THR A 569 41.75 8.77 -13.89
C THR A 569 41.92 8.53 -15.38
N LEU A 570 41.03 9.05 -16.24
CA LEU A 570 41.06 8.72 -17.68
C LEU A 570 42.24 9.36 -18.43
N PRO A 571 42.61 10.65 -18.22
CA PRO A 571 43.76 11.24 -18.91
C PRO A 571 45.11 10.57 -18.56
N PRO A 572 45.45 10.31 -17.28
CA PRO A 572 46.68 9.57 -16.95
C PRO A 572 46.71 8.17 -17.57
N LEU A 573 45.58 7.48 -17.56
CA LEU A 573 45.44 6.16 -18.18
C LEU A 573 45.62 6.22 -19.70
N ALA A 574 45.04 7.22 -20.36
CA ALA A 574 45.20 7.44 -21.80
C ALA A 574 46.64 7.76 -22.18
N ALA A 575 47.36 8.55 -21.38
CA ALA A 575 48.77 8.83 -21.58
C ALA A 575 49.66 7.60 -21.37
N ALA A 576 49.36 6.76 -20.37
CA ALA A 576 50.14 5.56 -20.09
C ALA A 576 49.87 4.41 -21.08
N THR A 577 48.69 4.39 -21.70
CA THR A 577 48.27 3.31 -22.60
C THR A 577 47.78 3.87 -23.94
N SER A 578 46.49 4.22 -24.03
CA SER A 578 45.89 4.95 -25.15
C SER A 578 44.51 5.46 -24.74
N TRP A 579 43.99 6.47 -25.44
CA TRP A 579 42.61 6.94 -25.24
C TRP A 579 41.56 5.84 -25.47
N ARG A 580 41.83 4.88 -26.37
CA ARG A 580 40.95 3.73 -26.64
C ARG A 580 40.80 2.84 -25.41
N HIS A 581 41.91 2.52 -24.74
CA HIS A 581 41.92 1.75 -23.51
C HIS A 581 41.17 2.49 -22.37
N ALA A 582 41.37 3.80 -22.25
CA ALA A 582 40.64 4.61 -21.27
C ALA A 582 39.12 4.60 -21.50
N LEU A 583 38.66 4.80 -22.74
CA LEU A 583 37.23 4.67 -23.08
C LEU A 583 36.69 3.25 -22.88
N ALA A 584 37.48 2.22 -23.22
CA ALA A 584 37.05 0.83 -23.04
C ALA A 584 36.85 0.47 -21.57
N ILE A 585 37.72 0.94 -20.68
CA ILE A 585 37.57 0.75 -19.22
C ILE A 585 36.31 1.47 -18.73
N ALA A 586 36.10 2.71 -19.15
CA ALA A 586 34.89 3.46 -18.81
C ALA A 586 33.61 2.75 -19.31
N GLY A 587 33.60 2.29 -20.56
CA GLY A 587 32.48 1.54 -21.14
C GLY A 587 32.19 0.24 -20.41
N THR A 588 33.23 -0.55 -20.13
CA THR A 588 33.13 -1.82 -19.38
C THR A 588 32.59 -1.62 -17.97
N ALA A 589 33.04 -0.56 -17.27
CA ALA A 589 32.54 -0.23 -15.94
C ALA A 589 31.03 0.07 -15.96
N SER A 590 30.54 0.77 -16.99
CA SER A 590 29.10 1.01 -17.15
C SER A 590 28.33 -0.28 -17.43
N VAL A 591 28.82 -1.14 -18.34
CA VAL A 591 28.18 -2.45 -18.61
C VAL A 591 28.11 -3.31 -17.34
N GLY A 592 29.21 -3.41 -16.60
CA GLY A 592 29.25 -4.13 -15.33
C GLY A 592 28.29 -3.55 -14.29
N GLY A 593 28.20 -2.23 -14.19
CA GLY A 593 27.22 -1.57 -13.32
C GLY A 593 25.76 -1.82 -13.74
N GLY A 594 25.48 -1.85 -15.04
CA GLY A 594 24.16 -2.23 -15.57
C GLY A 594 23.78 -3.67 -15.22
N ALA A 595 24.73 -4.61 -15.37
CA ALA A 595 24.54 -6.01 -14.95
C ALA A 595 24.33 -6.12 -13.44
N LEU A 596 25.09 -5.39 -12.63
CA LEU A 596 24.93 -5.35 -11.18
C LEU A 596 23.52 -4.86 -10.79
N VAL A 597 23.02 -3.81 -11.43
CA VAL A 597 21.64 -3.33 -11.21
C VAL A 597 20.62 -4.41 -11.58
N LEU A 598 20.79 -5.06 -12.73
CA LEU A 598 19.90 -6.15 -13.15
C LEU A 598 19.91 -7.34 -12.19
N LEU A 599 21.04 -7.64 -11.54
CA LEU A 599 21.14 -8.76 -10.61
C LEU A 599 20.68 -8.40 -9.19
N ALA A 600 21.08 -7.23 -8.70
CA ALA A 600 20.97 -6.84 -7.30
C ALA A 600 19.76 -5.95 -6.98
N TYR A 601 19.27 -5.12 -7.91
CA TYR A 601 18.13 -4.25 -7.62
C TYR A 601 16.83 -5.06 -7.62
N ARG A 602 16.12 -5.04 -6.50
CA ARG A 602 14.74 -5.52 -6.35
C ARG A 602 13.85 -4.32 -6.06
N GLY A 603 12.64 -4.27 -6.63
CA GLY A 603 11.67 -3.19 -6.37
C GLY A 603 10.94 -3.38 -5.04
N PRO A 604 10.29 -2.35 -4.49
CA PRO A 604 9.50 -2.50 -3.28
C PRO A 604 8.20 -3.22 -3.60
N ALA A 605 7.93 -4.27 -2.83
CA ALA A 605 6.84 -5.21 -3.08
C ALA A 605 5.42 -4.64 -2.92
N ALA A 606 5.28 -3.48 -2.26
CA ALA A 606 4.01 -2.75 -2.16
C ALA A 606 3.50 -2.21 -3.51
N HIS A 607 4.34 -2.18 -4.56
CA HIS A 607 3.92 -1.81 -5.91
C HIS A 607 3.80 -3.07 -6.76
N ALA A 608 2.61 -3.69 -6.74
CA ALA A 608 2.28 -4.74 -7.72
C ALA A 608 2.55 -4.20 -9.14
N PRO A 609 2.99 -5.05 -10.10
CA PRO A 609 3.07 -4.63 -11.49
C PRO A 609 1.68 -4.14 -11.91
N ALA A 610 1.58 -2.83 -12.21
CA ALA A 610 0.32 -2.20 -12.58
C ALA A 610 -0.38 -3.02 -13.67
N ARG A 611 -1.68 -3.30 -13.47
CA ARG A 611 -2.49 -4.00 -14.48
C ARG A 611 -2.34 -3.26 -15.82
N PRO A 612 -2.46 -3.92 -16.99
CA PRO A 612 -2.24 -3.27 -18.28
C PRO A 612 -3.00 -1.94 -18.48
N GLY A 613 -4.20 -1.80 -17.88
CA GLY A 613 -5.00 -0.57 -17.89
C GLY A 613 -4.57 0.53 -16.91
N GLU A 614 -3.76 0.21 -15.90
CA GLU A 614 -3.24 1.14 -14.88
C GLU A 614 -1.87 1.73 -15.24
N ARG A 615 -1.22 1.21 -16.30
CA ARG A 615 0.07 1.69 -16.78
C ARG A 615 -0.06 3.09 -17.39
N PRO A 616 0.89 4.00 -17.12
CA PRO A 616 0.82 5.37 -17.61
C PRO A 616 0.93 5.44 -19.13
N ARG A 617 0.04 6.23 -19.74
CA ARG A 617 0.03 6.48 -21.18
C ARG A 617 0.72 7.81 -21.46
N LEU A 618 1.50 7.88 -22.54
CA LEU A 618 2.15 9.14 -22.95
C LEU A 618 1.16 10.31 -23.12
N ALA A 619 -0.07 10.02 -23.56
CA ALA A 619 -1.14 11.03 -23.70
C ALA A 619 -1.52 11.71 -22.37
N GLU A 620 -1.32 11.05 -21.23
CA GLU A 620 -1.59 11.58 -19.88
C GLU A 620 -0.60 12.69 -19.48
N LEU A 621 0.53 12.85 -20.20
CA LEU A 621 1.44 13.98 -20.00
C LEU A 621 0.74 15.33 -20.16
N SER A 622 -0.28 15.40 -21.01
CA SER A 622 -1.08 16.60 -21.24
C SER A 622 -1.74 17.14 -19.95
N ILE A 623 -2.03 16.27 -18.96
CA ILE A 623 -2.58 16.64 -17.66
C ILE A 623 -1.60 17.56 -16.92
N PHE A 624 -0.30 17.26 -16.98
CA PHE A 624 0.73 18.03 -16.30
C PHE A 624 1.11 19.29 -17.09
N LEU A 625 1.19 19.20 -18.42
CA LEU A 625 1.53 20.34 -19.27
C LEU A 625 0.46 21.45 -19.25
N ARG A 626 -0.80 21.12 -18.95
CA ARG A 626 -1.86 22.13 -18.74
C ARG A 626 -1.68 22.94 -17.45
N ARG A 627 -0.89 22.45 -16.49
CA ARG A 627 -0.64 23.14 -15.22
C ARG A 627 0.50 24.15 -15.40
N ARG A 628 0.16 25.44 -15.53
CA ARG A 628 1.13 26.55 -15.65
C ARG A 628 2.26 26.47 -14.62
N ALA A 629 1.93 26.12 -13.38
CA ALA A 629 2.92 26.03 -12.30
C ALA A 629 3.95 24.89 -12.51
N VAL A 630 3.58 23.79 -13.17
CA VAL A 630 4.50 22.69 -13.52
C VAL A 630 5.43 23.12 -14.67
N LEU A 631 4.89 23.83 -15.67
CA LEU A 631 5.70 24.41 -16.76
C LEU A 631 6.75 25.39 -16.24
N VAL A 632 6.40 26.23 -15.25
CA VAL A 632 7.35 27.14 -14.61
C VAL A 632 8.48 26.36 -13.92
N VAL A 633 8.17 25.24 -13.25
CA VAL A 633 9.22 24.39 -12.65
C VAL A 633 10.17 23.86 -13.71
N PHE A 634 9.68 23.33 -14.83
CA PHE A 634 10.55 22.86 -15.93
C PHE A 634 11.40 23.99 -16.53
N ALA A 635 10.82 25.17 -16.73
CA ALA A 635 11.56 26.35 -17.19
C ALA A 635 12.65 26.76 -16.20
N CYS A 636 12.39 26.72 -14.89
CA CYS A 636 13.41 26.97 -13.87
C CYS A 636 14.55 25.94 -13.95
N GLY A 637 14.26 24.66 -14.19
CA GLY A 637 15.30 23.64 -14.37
C GLY A 637 16.20 23.90 -15.59
N LEU A 638 15.61 24.34 -16.70
CA LEU A 638 16.37 24.75 -17.90
C LEU A 638 17.29 25.94 -17.59
N LEU A 639 16.75 26.99 -16.98
CA LEU A 639 17.47 28.22 -16.65
C LEU A 639 18.61 27.98 -15.65
N LEU A 640 18.37 27.20 -14.60
CA LEU A 640 19.42 26.82 -13.65
C LEU A 640 20.50 25.97 -14.31
N SER A 641 20.12 25.12 -15.28
CA SER A 641 21.08 24.33 -16.05
C SER A 641 21.93 25.18 -16.98
N VAL A 642 21.38 26.24 -17.60
CA VAL A 642 22.15 27.25 -18.35
C VAL A 642 23.24 27.86 -17.49
N ALA A 643 22.93 28.27 -16.26
CA ALA A 643 23.92 28.78 -15.32
C ALA A 643 24.95 27.71 -14.95
N GLN A 644 24.49 26.49 -14.62
CA GLN A 644 25.35 25.37 -14.26
C GLN A 644 26.39 25.05 -15.35
N SER A 645 25.95 24.87 -16.60
CA SER A 645 26.84 24.52 -17.71
C SER A 645 27.77 25.67 -18.10
N SER A 646 27.30 26.92 -18.00
CA SER A 646 28.12 28.10 -18.30
C SER A 646 29.25 28.26 -17.27
N VAL A 647 28.95 28.07 -15.98
CA VAL A 647 29.97 28.04 -14.92
C VAL A 647 30.97 26.92 -15.18
N LEU A 648 30.50 25.71 -15.51
CA LEU A 648 31.36 24.56 -15.80
C LEU A 648 32.29 24.82 -17.00
N ALA A 649 31.80 25.46 -18.05
CA ALA A 649 32.55 25.72 -19.27
C ALA A 649 33.52 26.91 -19.16
N TYR A 650 33.12 28.00 -18.50
CA TYR A 650 33.85 29.27 -18.55
C TYR A 650 34.57 29.64 -17.25
N LEU A 651 34.32 29.01 -16.10
CA LEU A 651 34.98 29.41 -14.85
C LEU A 651 36.51 29.31 -14.91
N ALA A 652 37.03 28.20 -15.46
CA ALA A 652 38.48 28.02 -15.62
C ALA A 652 39.08 29.00 -16.63
N LEU A 653 38.36 29.26 -17.74
CA LEU A 653 38.80 30.21 -18.77
C LEU A 653 38.79 31.66 -18.24
N PHE A 654 37.72 32.05 -17.57
CA PHE A 654 37.58 33.32 -16.87
C PHE A 654 38.72 33.54 -15.88
N ALA A 655 39.04 32.53 -15.05
CA ALA A 655 40.12 32.64 -14.08
C ALA A 655 41.47 32.86 -14.75
N LYS A 656 41.77 32.10 -15.81
CA LYS A 656 43.02 32.23 -16.57
C LYS A 656 43.14 33.59 -17.25
N GLU A 657 42.08 34.05 -17.92
CA GLU A 657 42.11 35.29 -18.71
C GLU A 657 42.00 36.56 -17.85
N THR A 658 41.32 36.50 -16.71
CA THR A 658 41.08 37.68 -15.86
C THR A 658 42.12 37.84 -14.75
N PHE A 659 42.58 36.73 -14.16
CA PHE A 659 43.54 36.74 -13.05
C PHE A 659 44.96 36.27 -13.45
N ALA A 660 45.18 35.94 -14.72
CA ALA A 660 46.46 35.46 -15.26
C ALA A 660 47.04 34.23 -14.51
N VAL A 661 46.17 33.38 -13.94
CA VAL A 661 46.60 32.18 -13.19
C VAL A 661 46.95 31.01 -14.11
N SER A 662 47.75 30.06 -13.62
CA SER A 662 48.13 28.85 -14.37
C SER A 662 46.92 27.96 -14.70
N ALA A 663 47.03 27.12 -15.74
CA ALA A 663 45.97 26.16 -16.09
C ALA A 663 45.64 25.18 -14.95
N VAL A 664 46.65 24.83 -14.13
CA VAL A 664 46.47 23.99 -12.94
C VAL A 664 45.62 24.72 -11.89
N MET A 665 45.93 26.00 -11.60
CA MET A 665 45.18 26.80 -10.64
C MET A 665 43.73 27.06 -11.12
N ALA A 666 43.53 27.30 -12.42
CA ALA A 666 42.20 27.40 -13.02
C ALA A 666 41.39 26.09 -12.89
N GLY A 667 42.04 24.93 -13.07
CA GLY A 667 41.44 23.62 -12.81
C GLY A 667 41.09 23.39 -11.34
N GLN A 668 41.93 23.86 -10.41
CA GLN A 668 41.66 23.80 -8.96
C GLN A 668 40.45 24.65 -8.57
N LEU A 669 40.26 25.83 -9.16
CA LEU A 669 39.05 26.65 -8.95
C LEU A 669 37.77 25.93 -9.41
N LEU A 670 37.84 25.21 -10.53
CA LEU A 670 36.71 24.39 -11.00
C LEU A 670 36.44 23.20 -10.06
N ALA A 671 37.50 22.54 -9.57
CA ALA A 671 37.37 21.48 -8.57
C ALA A 671 36.73 21.99 -7.27
N LEU A 672 37.11 23.19 -6.80
CA LEU A 672 36.48 23.85 -5.65
C LEU A 672 34.99 24.12 -5.88
N ALA A 673 34.60 24.56 -7.09
CA ALA A 673 33.19 24.71 -7.44
C ALA A 673 32.43 23.36 -7.38
N GLN A 674 33.03 22.27 -7.87
CA GLN A 674 32.41 20.93 -7.78
C GLN A 674 32.29 20.42 -6.34
N LEU A 675 33.25 20.74 -5.47
CA LEU A 675 33.18 20.45 -4.04
C LEU A 675 32.04 21.22 -3.37
N GLY A 676 31.90 22.51 -3.65
CA GLY A 676 30.76 23.32 -3.17
C GLY A 676 29.42 22.79 -3.67
N GLY A 677 29.38 22.33 -4.93
CA GLY A 677 28.23 21.65 -5.52
C GLY A 677 27.86 20.34 -4.81
N THR A 678 28.85 19.49 -4.53
CA THR A 678 28.63 18.20 -3.87
C THR A 678 28.16 18.38 -2.42
N GLY A 679 28.81 19.27 -1.67
CA GLY A 679 28.41 19.60 -0.29
C GLY A 679 27.01 20.20 -0.21
N SER A 680 26.67 21.14 -1.10
CA SER A 680 25.35 21.78 -1.13
C SER A 680 24.22 20.82 -1.50
N ARG A 681 24.42 19.86 -2.41
CA ARG A 681 23.40 18.83 -2.73
C ARG A 681 22.99 18.02 -1.51
N LEU A 682 23.97 17.63 -0.68
CA LEU A 682 23.74 16.89 0.55
C LEU A 682 23.08 17.78 1.61
N ALA A 683 23.64 18.97 1.83
CA ALA A 683 23.14 19.93 2.82
C ALA A 683 21.68 20.31 2.53
N TRP A 684 21.36 20.70 1.30
CA TRP A 684 20.01 21.09 0.93
C TRP A 684 19.02 19.92 0.99
N GLY A 685 19.45 18.70 0.70
CA GLY A 685 18.65 17.50 0.89
C GLY A 685 18.23 17.33 2.35
N VAL A 686 19.19 17.38 3.28
CA VAL A 686 18.96 17.24 4.73
C VAL A 686 18.14 18.41 5.28
N ILE A 687 18.47 19.65 4.92
CA ILE A 687 17.77 20.86 5.37
C ILE A 687 16.32 20.85 4.85
N SER A 688 16.10 20.43 3.61
CA SER A 688 14.75 20.33 3.04
C SER A 688 13.89 19.33 3.80
N ASP A 689 14.44 18.15 4.13
CA ASP A 689 13.74 17.11 4.86
C ASP A 689 13.46 17.50 6.33
N ARG A 690 14.45 18.06 7.04
CA ARG A 690 14.35 18.37 8.48
C ARG A 690 13.74 19.75 8.77
N SER A 691 14.24 20.78 8.11
CA SER A 691 13.97 22.18 8.48
C SER A 691 12.84 22.79 7.66
N PHE A 692 12.60 22.35 6.42
CA PHE A 692 11.53 22.87 5.57
C PHE A 692 10.27 22.00 5.55
N GLY A 693 10.17 21.02 6.45
CA GLY A 693 9.05 20.08 6.51
C GLY A 693 8.91 19.31 5.19
N GLY A 694 10.02 18.91 4.58
CA GLY A 694 10.09 18.27 3.26
C GLY A 694 9.82 19.18 2.07
N ARG A 695 9.67 20.51 2.22
CA ARG A 695 9.44 21.42 1.08
C ARG A 695 10.73 21.60 0.28
N ARG A 696 10.68 21.30 -1.03
CA ARG A 696 11.85 21.33 -1.92
C ARG A 696 12.20 22.72 -2.44
N ARG A 697 11.17 23.52 -2.73
CA ARG A 697 11.30 24.85 -3.34
C ARG A 697 12.24 25.80 -2.57
N PRO A 698 12.19 25.92 -1.23
CA PRO A 698 13.05 26.86 -0.51
C PRO A 698 14.55 26.62 -0.73
N GLY A 699 14.99 25.35 -0.78
CA GLY A 699 16.38 25.03 -1.06
C GLY A 699 16.78 25.34 -2.51
N ILE A 700 15.89 25.13 -3.49
CA ILE A 700 16.13 25.52 -4.89
C ILE A 700 16.28 27.05 -5.01
N ILE A 701 15.41 27.80 -4.33
CA ILE A 701 15.46 29.27 -4.28
C ILE A 701 16.77 29.73 -3.63
N ALA A 702 17.16 29.12 -2.51
CA ALA A 702 18.42 29.43 -1.84
C ALA A 702 19.64 29.15 -2.74
N SER A 703 19.69 28.02 -3.44
CA SER A 703 20.75 27.74 -4.42
C SER A 703 20.79 28.80 -5.53
N ALA A 704 19.63 29.21 -6.05
CA ALA A 704 19.57 30.25 -7.08
C ALA A 704 20.10 31.61 -6.56
N LEU A 705 19.71 32.02 -5.35
CA LEU A 705 20.21 33.26 -4.73
C LEU A 705 21.72 33.20 -4.45
N ILE A 706 22.22 32.07 -3.94
CA ILE A 706 23.66 31.85 -3.72
C ILE A 706 24.43 31.96 -5.05
N GLY A 707 23.91 31.35 -6.12
CA GLY A 707 24.48 31.46 -7.46
C GLY A 707 24.47 32.90 -7.95
N ALA A 708 23.34 33.61 -7.84
CA ALA A 708 23.21 35.00 -8.27
C ALA A 708 24.26 35.92 -7.64
N VAL A 709 24.49 35.78 -6.32
CA VAL A 709 25.52 36.54 -5.59
C VAL A 709 26.91 36.20 -6.12
N ALA A 710 27.24 34.92 -6.28
CA ALA A 710 28.55 34.51 -6.77
C ALA A 710 28.82 34.98 -8.21
N TYR A 711 27.82 34.91 -9.09
CA TYR A 711 27.92 35.39 -10.47
C TYR A 711 28.08 36.92 -10.52
N ALA A 712 27.38 37.66 -9.66
CA ALA A 712 27.54 39.11 -9.55
C ALA A 712 28.96 39.49 -9.07
N LEU A 713 29.55 38.71 -8.15
CA LEU A 713 30.94 38.89 -7.72
C LEU A 713 31.93 38.57 -8.84
N PHE A 714 31.68 37.55 -9.66
CA PHE A 714 32.52 37.29 -10.85
C PHE A 714 32.40 38.37 -11.91
N ALA A 715 31.26 39.06 -12.02
CA ALA A 715 31.10 40.17 -12.93
C ALA A 715 32.05 41.35 -12.65
N LEU A 716 32.60 41.45 -11.43
CA LEU A 716 33.61 42.44 -11.05
C LEU A 716 34.96 42.23 -11.79
N GLY A 717 35.16 41.07 -12.42
CA GLY A 717 36.35 40.79 -13.21
C GLY A 717 37.65 40.97 -12.42
N GLY A 718 38.58 41.76 -12.94
CA GLY A 718 39.88 42.03 -12.31
C GLY A 718 39.80 42.79 -10.99
N ALA A 719 38.66 43.40 -10.65
CA ALA A 719 38.46 44.05 -9.36
C ALA A 719 38.20 43.05 -8.21
N LEU A 720 37.94 41.77 -8.51
CA LEU A 720 37.79 40.72 -7.51
C LEU A 720 39.18 40.27 -7.00
N PRO A 721 39.50 40.39 -5.70
CA PRO A 721 40.79 39.97 -5.17
C PRO A 721 41.05 38.48 -5.42
N PRO A 722 42.22 38.08 -5.96
CA PRO A 722 42.51 36.67 -6.28
C PRO A 722 42.33 35.68 -5.12
N PRO A 723 42.67 36.01 -3.85
CA PRO A 723 42.39 35.12 -2.72
C PRO A 723 40.90 34.86 -2.47
N LEU A 724 40.03 35.82 -2.82
CA LEU A 724 38.59 35.69 -2.69
C LEU A 724 37.98 34.89 -3.86
N ALA A 725 38.63 34.84 -5.03
CA ALA A 725 38.14 34.12 -6.19
C ALA A 725 37.94 32.60 -5.92
N ALA A 726 38.78 32.00 -5.07
CA ALA A 726 38.63 30.60 -4.64
C ALA A 726 37.36 30.37 -3.80
N GLY A 727 37.09 31.27 -2.85
CA GLY A 727 35.86 31.23 -2.05
C GLY A 727 34.62 31.45 -2.91
N VAL A 728 34.66 32.45 -3.81
CA VAL A 728 33.56 32.71 -4.75
C VAL A 728 33.34 31.53 -5.70
N ALA A 729 34.38 30.83 -6.13
CA ALA A 729 34.24 29.61 -6.95
C ALA A 729 33.52 28.48 -6.19
N PHE A 730 33.86 28.23 -4.92
CA PHE A 730 33.15 27.26 -4.09
C PHE A 730 31.66 27.63 -3.95
N VAL A 731 31.36 28.91 -3.67
CA VAL A 731 29.98 29.42 -3.53
C VAL A 731 29.22 29.38 -4.86
N ALA A 732 29.86 29.74 -5.97
CA ALA A 732 29.31 29.64 -7.31
C ALA A 732 28.94 28.19 -7.65
N GLY A 733 29.79 27.24 -7.25
CA GLY A 733 29.50 25.82 -7.33
C GLY A 733 28.31 25.38 -6.49
N ALA A 734 28.22 25.85 -5.24
CA ALA A 734 27.08 25.57 -4.37
C ALA A 734 25.75 26.08 -4.97
N GLY A 735 25.77 27.24 -5.64
CA GLY A 735 24.61 27.76 -6.37
C GLY A 735 24.33 27.01 -7.67
N ALA A 736 25.36 26.74 -8.47
CA ALA A 736 25.28 26.11 -9.79
C ALA A 736 24.82 24.65 -9.74
N PHE A 737 25.21 23.88 -8.71
CA PHE A 737 24.98 22.43 -8.67
C PHE A 737 24.07 21.99 -7.52
N GLY A 738 23.88 22.82 -6.49
CA GLY A 738 23.14 22.45 -5.27
C GLY A 738 21.65 22.20 -5.47
N TRP A 739 21.05 22.81 -6.51
CA TRP A 739 19.62 22.73 -6.80
C TRP A 739 19.17 21.37 -7.35
N VAL A 740 20.07 20.64 -8.04
CA VAL A 740 19.73 19.48 -8.88
C VAL A 740 18.97 18.39 -8.12
N GLY A 741 19.43 18.04 -6.90
CA GLY A 741 18.78 17.05 -6.05
C GLY A 741 17.37 17.43 -5.66
N LEU A 742 17.18 18.65 -5.16
CA LEU A 742 15.85 19.11 -4.75
C LEU A 742 14.91 19.32 -5.93
N TYR A 743 15.42 19.75 -7.08
CA TYR A 743 14.64 19.90 -8.30
C TYR A 743 14.07 18.58 -8.79
N PHE A 744 14.91 17.54 -8.93
CA PHE A 744 14.43 16.23 -9.35
C PHE A 744 13.56 15.56 -8.28
N ALA A 745 13.80 15.81 -6.99
CA ALA A 745 12.89 15.37 -5.92
C ALA A 745 11.51 16.02 -6.06
N LEU A 746 11.46 17.34 -6.30
CA LEU A 746 10.21 18.08 -6.50
C LEU A 746 9.43 17.54 -7.70
N VAL A 747 10.11 17.35 -8.83
CA VAL A 747 9.47 16.86 -10.07
C VAL A 747 8.94 15.43 -9.90
N ALA A 748 9.73 14.54 -9.30
CA ALA A 748 9.30 13.17 -9.04
C ALA A 748 8.12 13.13 -8.05
N GLU A 749 8.11 14.02 -7.03
CA GLU A 749 6.99 14.17 -6.10
C GLU A 749 5.71 14.68 -6.78
N ILE A 750 5.81 15.59 -7.77
CA ILE A 750 4.65 16.07 -8.55
C ILE A 750 4.00 14.92 -9.33
N GLY A 751 4.80 13.97 -9.83
CA GLY A 751 4.31 12.82 -10.59
C GLY A 751 3.75 11.70 -9.72
N GLY A 752 4.10 11.68 -8.44
CA GLY A 752 3.78 10.57 -7.54
C GLY A 752 4.37 9.23 -8.02
N PRO A 753 4.01 8.10 -7.38
CA PRO A 753 4.55 6.78 -7.76
C PRO A 753 4.24 6.36 -9.20
N ARG A 754 3.17 6.88 -9.79
CA ARG A 754 2.70 6.50 -11.13
C ARG A 754 3.41 7.23 -12.28
N TYR A 755 3.77 8.51 -12.10
CA TYR A 755 4.34 9.35 -13.18
C TYR A 755 5.71 9.93 -12.83
N ALA A 756 6.36 9.45 -11.76
CA ALA A 756 7.66 9.96 -11.31
C ALA A 756 8.72 9.86 -12.41
N GLY A 757 8.80 8.73 -13.13
CA GLY A 757 9.74 8.54 -14.24
C GLY A 757 9.46 9.51 -15.38
N LEU A 758 8.22 9.58 -15.86
CA LEU A 758 7.79 10.44 -16.97
C LEU A 758 8.11 11.91 -16.71
N LEU A 759 7.70 12.45 -15.55
CA LEU A 759 7.96 13.86 -15.24
C LEU A 759 9.44 14.13 -15.03
N THR A 760 10.17 13.21 -14.41
CA THR A 760 11.64 13.32 -14.28
C THR A 760 12.31 13.30 -15.65
N GLY A 761 11.79 12.53 -16.61
CA GLY A 761 12.22 12.52 -18.01
C GLY A 761 12.03 13.87 -18.69
N VAL A 762 10.85 14.46 -18.59
CA VAL A 762 10.59 15.82 -19.11
C VAL A 762 11.52 16.84 -18.45
N ALA A 763 11.66 16.80 -17.12
CA ALA A 763 12.58 17.69 -16.41
C ALA A 763 14.03 17.52 -16.85
N THR A 764 14.46 16.30 -17.16
CA THR A 764 15.81 16.00 -17.68
C THR A 764 15.99 16.59 -19.06
N ALA A 765 15.00 16.48 -19.96
CA ALA A 765 15.04 17.08 -21.29
C ALA A 765 15.22 18.61 -21.23
N PHE A 766 14.46 19.29 -20.37
CA PHE A 766 14.58 20.73 -20.13
C PHE A 766 15.94 21.11 -19.56
N ALA A 767 16.42 20.38 -18.55
CA ALA A 767 17.73 20.64 -17.96
C ALA A 767 18.85 20.44 -18.99
N TRP A 768 18.84 19.37 -19.79
CA TRP A 768 19.89 19.08 -20.77
C TRP A 768 19.83 20.01 -21.98
N THR A 769 18.65 20.50 -22.35
CA THR A 769 18.52 21.60 -23.31
C THR A 769 19.25 22.85 -22.80
N GLY A 770 19.07 23.19 -21.52
CA GLY A 770 19.84 24.26 -20.87
C GLY A 770 21.35 24.03 -20.92
N THR A 771 21.81 22.79 -20.73
CA THR A 771 23.23 22.42 -20.82
C THR A 771 23.81 22.62 -22.22
N LEU A 772 23.03 22.34 -23.28
CA LEU A 772 23.44 22.52 -24.67
C LEU A 772 23.53 24.00 -25.07
N ILE A 773 22.58 24.83 -24.64
CA ILE A 773 22.51 26.24 -25.07
C ILE A 773 23.31 27.20 -24.20
N GLY A 774 23.55 26.85 -22.93
CA GLY A 774 24.15 27.75 -21.95
C GLY A 774 25.56 28.23 -22.33
N PRO A 775 26.53 27.32 -22.54
CA PRO A 775 27.89 27.72 -22.89
C PRO A 775 27.98 28.54 -24.18
N PRO A 776 27.32 28.15 -25.30
CA PRO A 776 27.29 28.99 -26.51
C PRO A 776 26.75 30.41 -26.26
N LEU A 777 25.65 30.55 -25.52
CA LEU A 777 25.08 31.87 -25.21
C LEU A 777 26.02 32.71 -24.34
N PHE A 778 26.68 32.08 -23.37
CA PHE A 778 27.69 32.75 -22.54
C PHE A 778 28.88 33.23 -23.38
N GLY A 779 29.37 32.38 -24.29
CA GLY A 779 30.44 32.71 -25.23
C GLY A 779 30.10 33.87 -26.16
N LEU A 780 28.92 33.82 -26.78
CA LEU A 780 28.43 34.90 -27.65
C LEU A 780 28.31 36.23 -26.90
N ALA A 781 27.80 36.22 -25.67
CA ALA A 781 27.75 37.43 -24.84
C ALA A 781 29.15 37.94 -24.46
N ARG A 782 30.11 37.04 -24.20
CA ARG A 782 31.52 37.39 -23.94
C ARG A 782 32.18 38.01 -25.16
N GLU A 783 31.93 37.48 -26.35
CA GLU A 783 32.49 37.95 -27.61
C GLU A 783 31.88 39.32 -28.00
N ALA A 784 30.56 39.43 -27.98
CA ALA A 784 29.84 40.66 -28.32
C ALA A 784 30.16 41.85 -27.39
N SER A 785 30.41 41.59 -26.10
CA SER A 785 30.69 42.66 -25.12
C SER A 785 32.18 42.89 -24.84
N GLY A 786 33.07 42.03 -25.35
CA GLY A 786 34.51 42.12 -25.08
C GLY A 786 34.93 41.88 -23.62
N SER A 787 33.99 41.58 -22.70
CA SER A 787 34.25 41.41 -21.26
C SER A 787 33.45 40.24 -20.67
N TYR A 788 33.98 39.62 -19.60
CA TYR A 788 33.26 38.61 -18.81
C TYR A 788 32.17 39.20 -17.92
N THR A 789 32.15 40.52 -17.70
CA THR A 789 31.15 41.18 -16.84
C THR A 789 29.72 40.91 -17.33
N THR A 790 29.46 41.15 -18.62
CA THR A 790 28.13 40.98 -19.23
C THR A 790 27.58 39.56 -19.09
N PRO A 791 28.30 38.49 -19.52
CA PRO A 791 27.78 37.13 -19.40
C PRO A 791 27.59 36.68 -17.94
N TRP A 792 28.43 37.13 -17.00
CA TRP A 792 28.21 36.86 -15.58
C TRP A 792 26.95 37.56 -15.03
N LEU A 793 26.70 38.82 -15.41
CA LEU A 793 25.47 39.53 -15.04
C LEU A 793 24.21 38.90 -15.66
N LEU A 794 24.31 38.37 -16.88
CA LEU A 794 23.20 37.61 -17.49
C LEU A 794 22.88 36.36 -16.67
N LEU A 795 23.89 35.62 -16.19
CA LEU A 795 23.66 34.49 -15.28
C LEU A 795 23.08 34.91 -13.94
N THR A 796 23.50 36.06 -13.38
CA THR A 796 22.86 36.66 -12.20
C THR A 796 21.37 36.90 -12.44
N GLY A 797 21.01 37.51 -13.57
CA GLY A 797 19.62 37.75 -13.96
C GLY A 797 18.81 36.46 -14.10
N VAL A 798 19.39 35.44 -14.73
CA VAL A 798 18.78 34.09 -14.85
C VAL A 798 18.48 33.50 -13.46
N ALA A 799 19.45 33.54 -12.55
CA ALA A 799 19.31 32.99 -11.21
C ALA A 799 18.28 33.77 -10.36
N LEU A 800 18.27 35.10 -10.44
CA LEU A 800 17.26 35.95 -9.78
C LEU A 800 15.86 35.72 -10.34
N GLY A 801 15.73 35.53 -11.66
CA GLY A 801 14.45 35.19 -12.30
C GLY A 801 13.84 33.90 -11.74
N VAL A 802 14.66 32.87 -11.52
CA VAL A 802 14.23 31.61 -10.89
C VAL A 802 13.83 31.84 -9.43
N ALA A 803 14.63 32.58 -8.67
CA ALA A 803 14.34 32.91 -7.27
C ALA A 803 13.04 33.71 -7.11
N ALA A 804 12.68 34.55 -8.09
CA ALA A 804 11.43 35.31 -8.11
C ALA A 804 10.20 34.50 -8.56
N ALA A 805 10.39 33.51 -9.44
CA ALA A 805 9.28 32.74 -10.01
C ALA A 805 8.75 31.64 -9.07
N LEU A 806 9.63 30.87 -8.43
CA LEU A 806 9.26 29.69 -7.63
C LEU A 806 8.39 29.97 -6.37
N PRO A 807 8.58 31.08 -5.62
CA PRO A 807 7.75 31.41 -4.46
C PRO A 807 6.27 31.63 -4.81
N ARG A 808 5.99 32.14 -6.02
CA ARG A 808 4.64 32.52 -6.46
C ARG A 808 3.76 31.33 -6.86
N LEU A 809 4.32 30.13 -6.91
CA LEU A 809 3.58 28.93 -7.31
C LEU A 809 2.68 28.44 -6.17
N ARG A 810 1.43 28.13 -6.49
CA ARG A 810 0.52 27.38 -5.59
C ARG A 810 1.10 25.99 -5.26
N PRO A 811 0.65 25.33 -4.18
CA PRO A 811 1.10 23.98 -3.84
C PRO A 811 1.01 23.03 -5.05
N LEU A 812 2.16 22.43 -5.42
CA LEU A 812 2.30 21.60 -6.62
C LEU A 812 2.01 20.12 -6.35
N VAL A 813 2.17 19.70 -5.10
CA VAL A 813 1.98 18.34 -4.58
C VAL A 813 0.86 18.43 -3.55
N GLN A 814 -0.21 17.66 -3.72
CA GLN A 814 -1.20 17.46 -2.66
C GLN A 814 -0.53 16.61 -1.59
N ARG A 815 -0.20 17.22 -0.46
CA ARG A 815 0.07 16.43 0.74
C ARG A 815 -1.29 16.11 1.31
N ALA A 816 -1.50 14.86 1.71
CA ALA A 816 -2.45 14.62 2.77
C ALA A 816 -1.99 15.54 3.91
N ASP A 817 -2.79 16.55 4.24
CA ASP A 817 -2.63 17.21 5.53
C ASP A 817 -2.57 16.09 6.58
N PRO A 818 -1.77 16.24 7.66
CA PRO A 818 -1.99 15.41 8.82
C PRO A 818 -3.45 15.63 9.19
N VAL A 819 -4.29 14.64 8.86
CA VAL A 819 -5.73 14.69 9.04
C VAL A 819 -5.92 14.97 10.53
N THR A 820 -6.23 16.22 10.83
CA THR A 820 -7.11 16.55 11.93
C THR A 820 -8.35 15.74 11.63
N ILE A 821 -8.48 14.64 12.34
CA ILE A 821 -9.72 13.87 12.40
C ILE A 821 -10.75 14.89 12.92
N PRO A 822 -11.71 15.33 12.10
CA PRO A 822 -12.76 16.20 12.61
C PRO A 822 -13.60 15.40 13.61
N PRO A 823 -14.15 16.05 14.65
CA PRO A 823 -14.85 15.39 15.76
C PRO A 823 -16.05 14.57 15.32
#